data_AF-D4D3W0-F1
#
_entry.id   AF-D4D3W0-F1
#
_cell.length_a   1.000
_cell.length_b   1.000
_cell.length_c   1.000
_cell.angle_alpha   90.00
_cell.angle_beta   90.00
_cell.angle_gamma   90.00
#
_symmetry.space_group_name_H-M   'P 1'
#
loop_
_entity.id
_entity.type
_entity.pdbx_description
1 polymer ?
#
loop_
_entity_poly.entity_id
_entity_poly.type
_entity_poly.pdbx_seq_one_letter_code
_entity_poly.pdbx_strand_id
1 'polypeptide(L)'
;MAPKENVDESAIQLFSTVPDGSPDPSCKDLNDPARGYPLRRFWFRTFVLILGPVIIFIYFLMVWLFFFKDTDTVKYRSRDGTWVYYSWFVVGVFGLNISRYGLVGVEAAMLQVPFWAPKSAMRLLMHSGSTWAGPGGWMKCIQRAVSMEKNLAGRLWYLLAVLSLVPLVAFPISGLSMELADGYIESSAPPMVVGREWSNFHRREPYQTQKRGGTVWKTASAVIPGIGIAYTPPQVDREKFEFLTTLPNSLSSNPGIPELFLGPQAATPIGGKAWGLRLQYNCSMVQSASEFTILSQKSPALKSNASGMVDGAIRYKTLATPSGATITFFNSSQSIGGDNLWAYTEMGVSHDFVSSTYDGSEPSFESGKPEILEYALWQVRRPCSYDGDDRITFNYTLKPTVADMGSPIIRTPSGKFERNASFFDWSNDTYTNVKDFVSFVAYDHFNENITLAPPIGVQCRRISDLGTAKLDSRTSTFSEFEKSPSPIWSAAEYEAKQPRFGATAISILLGRYTEIFESTNSPLPYILSNSACYDRFVQPQVLLQSVLQAHAVDGLQLMYDGATGVNGGYLNTNLTSSRRGKVLEPGVVPPVVSTILLGIWPVGCIVLGVMYGFGRRWSDTLDGYSLFRFGVDFGEELRDKNVNVLSSTQGLEKSNRLWSLPGMIGDSRMQFDIGHISLVGKNQVVNPNRLYT
;
A
#
# COMPACT_ATOMS: atom_id res chain seq x y z
N MET A 1 -6.78 25.11 65.66
CA MET A 1 -7.51 23.83 65.69
C MET A 1 -7.46 23.23 64.29
N ALA A 2 -6.55 22.29 64.09
CA ALA A 2 -6.59 21.33 63.00
C ALA A 2 -6.62 19.95 63.68
N PRO A 3 -7.47 19.00 63.28
CA PRO A 3 -7.38 17.63 63.73
C PRO A 3 -6.52 16.79 62.79
N LYS A 4 -5.95 15.74 63.40
CA LYS A 4 -4.92 14.80 62.96
C LYS A 4 -5.52 13.55 62.33
N GLU A 5 -4.78 12.93 61.42
CA GLU A 5 -4.67 11.47 61.19
C GLU A 5 -3.32 11.24 60.48
N ASN A 6 -2.24 10.90 61.21
CA ASN A 6 -1.72 9.56 61.51
C ASN A 6 -1.33 8.73 60.28
N VAL A 7 -0.06 8.83 59.91
CA VAL A 7 0.67 7.88 59.06
C VAL A 7 1.69 7.18 59.97
N ASP A 8 1.53 5.88 60.15
CA ASP A 8 2.47 5.01 60.87
C ASP A 8 3.69 4.71 59.99
N GLU A 9 4.84 5.28 60.36
CA GLU A 9 6.16 4.76 60.05
C GLU A 9 6.54 3.73 61.11
N SER A 10 6.74 2.46 60.72
CA SER A 10 7.41 1.47 61.57
C SER A 10 8.68 0.97 60.89
N ALA A 11 9.79 1.55 61.35
CA ALA A 11 11.14 1.09 61.11
C ALA A 11 11.35 -0.31 61.71
N ILE A 12 11.93 -1.22 60.93
CA ILE A 12 12.34 -2.54 61.39
C ILE A 12 13.63 -2.39 62.20
N GLN A 13 13.52 -2.61 63.52
CA GLN A 13 14.63 -2.62 64.47
C GLN A 13 15.52 -3.86 64.29
N LEU A 14 16.83 -3.60 64.22
CA LEU A 14 17.92 -4.57 64.41
C LEU A 14 17.96 -5.01 65.89
N PHE A 15 17.74 -6.30 66.16
CA PHE A 15 18.09 -6.89 67.45
C PHE A 15 19.57 -7.27 67.46
N SER A 16 20.34 -6.48 68.20
CA SER A 16 21.65 -6.83 68.74
C SER A 16 21.44 -7.40 70.14
N THR A 17 21.84 -8.65 70.35
CA THR A 17 22.06 -9.19 71.70
C THR A 17 23.43 -9.82 71.75
N VAL A 18 24.32 -9.16 72.49
CA VAL A 18 25.59 -9.67 72.99
C VAL A 18 25.31 -10.46 74.27
N PRO A 19 25.91 -11.64 74.48
CA PRO A 19 26.14 -12.15 75.83
C PRO A 19 27.64 -12.14 76.16
N ASP A 20 27.98 -11.54 77.29
CA ASP A 20 29.32 -11.54 77.91
C ASP A 20 29.72 -12.94 78.42
N GLY A 21 31.04 -13.18 78.46
CA GLY A 21 31.71 -14.44 78.84
C GLY A 21 31.49 -14.89 80.29
N SER A 22 31.89 -16.10 80.70
CA SER A 22 33.20 -16.76 80.48
C SER A 22 33.14 -18.24 81.00
N PRO A 23 34.27 -18.95 81.12
CA PRO A 23 34.66 -20.07 80.25
C PRO A 23 34.42 -21.46 80.87
N ASP A 24 34.22 -22.49 80.04
CA ASP A 24 34.89 -23.78 80.29
C ASP A 24 34.94 -24.65 79.02
N PRO A 25 36.02 -25.45 78.86
CA PRO A 25 36.37 -26.12 77.62
C PRO A 25 35.77 -27.54 77.57
N SER A 26 35.01 -27.83 76.53
CA SER A 26 34.71 -29.22 76.16
C SER A 26 34.55 -29.33 74.64
N CYS A 27 35.70 -29.36 73.98
CA CYS A 27 35.84 -29.94 72.65
C CYS A 27 35.57 -31.45 72.78
N LYS A 28 34.32 -31.88 72.54
CA LYS A 28 33.92 -33.27 72.26
C LYS A 28 32.53 -33.26 71.65
N ASP A 29 32.50 -33.21 70.32
CA ASP A 29 31.54 -33.95 69.47
C ASP A 29 32.11 -34.00 68.04
N LEU A 30 33.25 -34.70 67.90
CA LEU A 30 33.50 -35.44 66.67
C LEU A 30 32.56 -36.65 66.73
N ASN A 31 31.42 -36.61 66.03
CA ASN A 31 30.67 -37.75 65.46
C ASN A 31 29.25 -37.38 64.99
N ASP A 32 29.04 -36.20 64.39
CA ASP A 32 27.82 -35.99 63.60
C ASP A 32 28.14 -36.44 62.15
N PRO A 33 27.46 -37.47 61.59
CA PRO A 33 27.74 -37.91 60.23
C PRO A 33 27.52 -36.74 59.28
N ALA A 34 28.55 -36.38 58.52
CA ALA A 34 28.50 -35.27 57.57
C ALA A 34 27.21 -35.36 56.74
N ARG A 35 26.31 -34.38 56.86
CA ARG A 35 25.07 -34.33 56.06
C ARG A 35 25.43 -34.01 54.61
N GLY A 36 25.54 -35.03 53.77
CA GLY A 36 25.67 -34.87 52.32
C GLY A 36 24.30 -34.63 51.66
N TYR A 37 24.25 -33.76 50.65
CA TYR A 37 23.05 -33.46 49.87
C TYR A 37 23.16 -34.01 48.44
N PRO A 38 22.06 -34.54 47.85
CA PRO A 38 22.05 -34.94 46.45
C PRO A 38 22.02 -33.71 45.53
N LEU A 39 22.62 -33.83 44.34
CA LEU A 39 22.50 -32.82 43.29
C LEU A 39 21.05 -32.67 42.84
N ARG A 40 20.60 -31.42 42.66
CA ARG A 40 19.21 -31.09 42.32
C ARG A 40 19.01 -30.95 40.82
N ARG A 41 17.77 -31.12 40.37
CA ARG A 41 17.33 -30.79 39.01
C ARG A 41 16.49 -29.51 39.06
N PHE A 42 16.66 -28.67 38.04
CA PHE A 42 16.00 -27.36 37.97
C PHE A 42 15.13 -27.28 36.71
N TRP A 43 14.10 -28.11 36.67
CA TRP A 43 13.23 -28.31 35.51
C TRP A 43 12.60 -27.01 35.00
N PHE A 44 12.08 -26.17 35.91
CA PHE A 44 11.41 -24.92 35.56
C PHE A 44 12.29 -23.99 34.70
N ARG A 45 13.54 -23.76 35.11
CA ARG A 45 14.49 -22.91 34.38
C ARG A 45 14.80 -23.47 32.98
N THR A 46 14.91 -24.78 32.85
CA THR A 46 15.12 -25.46 31.56
C THR A 46 13.90 -25.35 30.65
N PHE A 47 12.69 -25.48 31.20
CA PHE A 47 11.46 -25.22 30.45
C PHE A 47 11.36 -23.77 29.99
N VAL A 48 11.71 -22.80 30.85
CA VAL A 48 11.74 -21.37 30.47
C VAL A 48 12.75 -21.10 29.35
N LEU A 49 13.92 -21.74 29.38
CA LEU A 49 14.93 -21.63 28.33
C LEU A 49 14.44 -22.15 26.97
N ILE A 50 13.67 -23.24 26.96
CA ILE A 50 13.19 -23.88 25.74
C ILE A 50 11.94 -23.17 25.23
N LEU A 51 10.91 -23.04 26.08
CA LEU A 51 9.59 -22.56 25.67
C LEU A 51 9.56 -21.05 25.47
N GLY A 52 10.27 -20.27 26.29
CA GLY A 52 10.24 -18.80 26.21
C GLY A 52 10.64 -18.26 24.83
N PRO A 53 11.85 -18.58 24.33
CA PRO A 53 12.29 -18.18 22.99
C PRO A 53 11.38 -18.69 21.87
N VAL A 54 10.88 -19.93 21.98
CA VAL A 54 9.99 -20.54 20.96
C VAL A 54 8.65 -19.80 20.89
N ILE A 55 8.03 -19.49 22.03
CA ILE A 55 6.77 -18.74 22.08
C ILE A 55 6.93 -17.35 21.46
N ILE A 56 8.02 -16.65 21.78
CA ILE A 56 8.32 -15.32 21.24
C ILE A 56 8.53 -15.38 19.71
N PHE A 57 9.26 -16.38 19.23
CA PHE A 57 9.48 -16.58 17.79
C PHE A 57 8.18 -16.87 17.03
N ILE A 58 7.35 -17.77 17.57
CA ILE A 58 6.02 -18.08 16.99
C ILE A 58 5.15 -16.83 16.98
N TYR A 59 5.18 -16.04 18.06
CA TYR A 59 4.43 -14.79 18.13
C TYR A 59 4.84 -13.81 17.02
N PHE A 60 6.15 -13.62 16.79
CA PHE A 60 6.64 -12.79 15.68
C PHE A 60 6.19 -13.32 14.31
N LEU A 61 6.27 -14.64 14.08
CA LEU A 61 5.80 -15.26 12.83
C LEU A 61 4.31 -15.01 12.61
N MET A 62 3.49 -15.06 13.66
CA MET A 62 2.07 -14.71 13.55
C MET A 62 1.88 -13.24 13.18
N VAL A 63 2.64 -12.31 13.78
CA VAL A 63 2.57 -10.89 13.39
C VAL A 63 2.92 -10.73 11.91
N TRP A 64 4.00 -11.34 11.46
CA TRP A 64 4.41 -11.27 10.06
C TRP A 64 3.32 -11.81 9.10
N LEU A 65 2.83 -13.02 9.34
CA LEU A 65 1.90 -13.68 8.42
C LEU A 65 0.50 -13.04 8.40
N PHE A 66 0.03 -12.51 9.52
CA PHE A 66 -1.33 -11.95 9.63
C PHE A 66 -1.39 -10.43 9.45
N PHE A 67 -0.32 -9.70 9.79
CA PHE A 67 -0.33 -8.23 9.82
C PHE A 67 0.59 -7.56 8.80
N PHE A 68 1.38 -8.28 8.00
CA PHE A 68 2.22 -7.69 6.94
C PHE A 68 1.84 -8.15 5.53
N LYS A 69 0.66 -8.75 5.34
CA LYS A 69 0.19 -9.09 3.99
C LYS A 69 -0.06 -7.80 3.19
N ASP A 70 0.40 -7.76 1.94
CA ASP A 70 0.27 -6.61 1.06
C ASP A 70 -1.18 -6.11 0.98
N THR A 71 -1.33 -4.80 1.11
CA THR A 71 -2.58 -4.08 0.79
C THR A 71 -2.30 -3.25 -0.44
N ASP A 72 -3.30 -3.10 -1.30
CA ASP A 72 -3.24 -2.16 -2.42
C ASP A 72 -3.17 -0.71 -1.91
N THR A 73 -3.53 0.24 -2.77
CA THR A 73 -3.47 1.69 -2.53
C THR A 73 -4.21 2.19 -1.28
N VAL A 74 -5.13 1.40 -0.74
CA VAL A 74 -5.80 1.66 0.53
C VAL A 74 -5.12 0.86 1.65
N LYS A 75 -4.60 1.58 2.64
CA LYS A 75 -4.12 1.00 3.91
C LYS A 75 -5.31 0.42 4.71
N TYR A 76 -5.62 -0.85 4.51
CA TYR A 76 -6.81 -1.50 5.08
C TYR A 76 -6.49 -2.81 5.82
N ARG A 77 -7.00 -2.96 7.05
CA ARG A 77 -6.87 -4.19 7.86
C ARG A 77 -8.19 -4.64 8.46
N SER A 78 -8.31 -5.94 8.74
CA SER A 78 -9.45 -6.48 9.51
C SER A 78 -9.34 -6.20 11.01
N ARG A 79 -8.13 -5.93 11.52
CA ARG A 79 -7.86 -5.75 12.95
C ARG A 79 -6.92 -4.57 13.20
N ASP A 80 -7.14 -3.95 14.35
CA ASP A 80 -6.28 -2.89 14.87
C ASP A 80 -4.89 -3.42 15.22
N GLY A 81 -3.85 -2.77 14.70
CA GLY A 81 -2.45 -3.14 14.94
C GLY A 81 -1.86 -2.58 16.23
N THR A 82 -2.55 -1.65 16.90
CA THR A 82 -2.01 -0.87 18.03
C THR A 82 -1.49 -1.74 19.17
N TRP A 83 -2.30 -2.71 19.63
CA TRP A 83 -1.92 -3.57 20.74
C TRP A 83 -0.77 -4.52 20.38
N VAL A 84 -0.71 -4.96 19.11
CA VAL A 84 0.38 -5.82 18.62
C VAL A 84 1.70 -5.05 18.56
N TYR A 85 1.66 -3.79 18.14
CA TYR A 85 2.82 -2.91 18.12
C TYR A 85 3.39 -2.70 19.53
N TYR A 86 2.53 -2.32 20.50
CA TYR A 86 2.98 -2.07 21.87
C TYR A 86 3.31 -3.35 22.66
N SER A 87 2.66 -4.49 22.39
CA SER A 87 3.04 -5.75 23.01
C SER A 87 4.43 -6.19 22.56
N TRP A 88 4.84 -5.91 21.32
CA TRP A 88 6.18 -6.23 20.84
C TRP A 88 7.26 -5.48 21.62
N PHE A 89 7.01 -4.23 21.99
CA PHE A 89 7.89 -3.46 22.89
C PHE A 89 8.07 -4.17 24.24
N VAL A 90 6.98 -4.61 24.86
CA VAL A 90 7.01 -5.38 26.12
C VAL A 90 7.80 -6.67 25.97
N VAL A 91 7.55 -7.43 24.89
CA VAL A 91 8.27 -8.66 24.58
C VAL A 91 9.77 -8.41 24.41
N GLY A 92 10.17 -7.32 23.76
CA GLY A 92 11.58 -6.95 23.61
C GLY A 92 12.27 -6.65 24.96
N VAL A 93 11.59 -5.95 25.87
CA VAL A 93 12.12 -5.62 27.20
C VAL A 93 12.33 -6.86 28.07
N PHE A 94 11.38 -7.79 28.07
CA PHE A 94 11.43 -8.97 28.94
C PHE A 94 12.12 -10.19 28.28
N GLY A 95 12.09 -10.31 26.95
CA GLY A 95 12.59 -11.46 26.20
C GLY A 95 14.08 -11.73 26.41
N LEU A 96 14.90 -10.67 26.47
CA LEU A 96 16.33 -10.77 26.78
C LEU A 96 16.58 -11.37 28.17
N ASN A 97 15.78 -10.97 29.16
CA ASN A 97 15.90 -11.45 30.53
C ASN A 97 15.46 -12.92 30.66
N ILE A 98 14.45 -13.34 29.90
CA ILE A 98 14.01 -14.75 29.85
C ILE A 98 15.15 -15.65 29.34
N SER A 99 15.85 -15.25 28.28
CA SER A 99 17.00 -16.01 27.77
C SER A 99 18.11 -16.09 28.80
N ARG A 100 18.48 -14.96 29.40
CA ARG A 100 19.52 -14.90 30.41
C ARG A 100 19.17 -15.80 31.60
N TYR A 101 17.94 -15.76 32.08
CA TYR A 101 17.47 -16.62 33.16
C TYR A 101 17.68 -18.10 32.82
N GLY A 102 17.27 -18.55 31.62
CA GLY A 102 17.48 -19.94 31.20
C GLY A 102 18.97 -20.33 31.06
N LEU A 103 19.74 -19.49 30.37
CA LEU A 103 21.12 -19.77 29.97
C LEU A 103 22.09 -19.85 31.15
N VAL A 104 21.91 -19.04 32.19
CA VAL A 104 22.77 -19.13 33.41
C VAL A 104 22.59 -20.47 34.13
N GLY A 105 21.41 -21.09 34.02
CA GLY A 105 21.19 -22.44 34.55
C GLY A 105 21.92 -23.51 33.75
N VAL A 106 21.91 -23.39 32.41
CA VAL A 106 22.63 -24.31 31.54
C VAL A 106 24.14 -24.12 31.65
N GLU A 107 24.62 -22.89 31.81
CA GLU A 107 26.02 -22.58 32.13
C GLU A 107 26.50 -23.37 33.36
N ALA A 108 25.74 -23.35 34.45
CA ALA A 108 26.10 -24.09 35.68
C ALA A 108 26.19 -25.61 35.45
N ALA A 109 25.38 -26.17 34.56
CA ALA A 109 25.47 -27.59 34.16
C ALA A 109 26.69 -27.85 33.27
N MET A 110 26.94 -26.98 32.29
CA MET A 110 28.05 -27.14 31.34
C MET A 110 29.41 -26.98 32.01
N LEU A 111 29.55 -26.14 33.03
CA LEU A 111 30.80 -25.95 33.79
C LEU A 111 31.28 -27.21 34.52
N GLN A 112 30.39 -28.18 34.79
CA GLN A 112 30.75 -29.49 35.38
C GLN A 112 31.26 -30.48 34.33
N VAL A 113 31.06 -30.19 33.04
CA VAL A 113 31.44 -31.09 31.94
C VAL A 113 32.88 -30.78 31.50
N PRO A 114 33.79 -31.78 31.46
CA PRO A 114 35.21 -31.56 31.14
C PRO A 114 35.48 -30.83 29.82
N PHE A 115 34.60 -30.98 28.82
CA PHE A 115 34.73 -30.33 27.52
C PHE A 115 34.58 -28.80 27.60
N TRP A 116 33.65 -28.33 28.45
CA TRP A 116 33.30 -26.91 28.59
C TRP A 116 34.00 -26.22 29.76
N ALA A 117 34.48 -27.01 30.73
CA ALA A 117 35.11 -26.52 31.94
C ALA A 117 36.32 -25.59 31.68
N PRO A 118 36.42 -24.45 32.40
CA PRO A 118 37.54 -23.54 32.24
C PRO A 118 38.83 -24.17 32.78
N LYS A 119 39.94 -23.88 32.10
CA LYS A 119 41.26 -24.44 32.45
C LYS A 119 41.87 -23.85 33.72
N SER A 120 41.43 -22.66 34.13
CA SER A 120 41.95 -21.95 35.29
C SER A 120 40.85 -21.20 36.06
N ALA A 121 41.07 -20.95 37.35
CA ALA A 121 40.14 -20.19 38.18
C ALA A 121 39.89 -18.78 37.63
N MET A 122 40.91 -18.13 37.07
CA MET A 122 40.75 -16.82 36.40
C MET A 122 39.72 -16.86 35.26
N ARG A 123 39.67 -17.95 34.49
CA ARG A 123 38.68 -18.11 33.41
C ARG A 123 37.29 -18.43 33.97
N LEU A 124 37.20 -19.10 35.10
CA LEU A 124 35.93 -19.33 35.80
C LEU A 124 35.35 -18.01 36.34
N LEU A 125 36.20 -17.10 36.84
CA LEU A 125 35.77 -15.79 37.32
C LEU A 125 35.09 -14.95 36.23
N MET A 126 35.43 -15.15 34.95
CA MET A 126 34.71 -14.51 33.83
C MET A 126 33.25 -14.97 33.70
N HIS A 127 32.90 -16.14 34.22
CA HIS A 127 31.50 -16.60 34.25
C HIS A 127 30.71 -15.98 35.42
N SER A 128 31.39 -15.37 36.40
CA SER A 128 30.76 -14.66 37.52
C SER A 128 29.80 -13.56 37.04
N GLY A 129 28.60 -13.50 37.61
CA GLY A 129 27.61 -12.46 37.28
C GLY A 129 27.12 -12.49 35.83
N SER A 130 27.40 -13.57 35.09
CA SER A 130 27.02 -13.75 33.68
C SER A 130 27.59 -12.67 32.75
N THR A 131 28.90 -12.37 32.85
CA THR A 131 29.51 -11.32 32.02
C THR A 131 29.36 -11.53 30.50
N TRP A 132 29.16 -12.77 30.05
CA TRP A 132 28.85 -13.10 28.65
C TRP A 132 27.47 -12.63 28.19
N ALA A 133 26.58 -12.21 29.09
CA ALA A 133 25.21 -11.80 28.77
C ALA A 133 25.06 -10.28 28.54
N GLY A 134 26.15 -9.49 28.58
CA GLY A 134 26.03 -8.04 28.50
C GLY A 134 27.25 -7.31 27.93
N PRO A 135 27.05 -6.06 27.48
CA PRO A 135 28.06 -5.30 26.73
C PRO A 135 29.33 -5.01 27.53
N GLY A 136 29.23 -4.84 28.85
CA GLY A 136 30.39 -4.61 29.71
C GLY A 136 31.38 -5.78 29.72
N GLY A 137 30.91 -7.02 29.68
CA GLY A 137 31.79 -8.20 29.58
C GLY A 137 32.37 -8.37 28.18
N TRP A 138 31.58 -8.10 27.15
CA TRP A 138 32.04 -8.14 25.76
C TRP A 138 33.13 -7.12 25.47
N MET A 139 32.95 -5.87 25.91
CA MET A 139 33.93 -4.80 25.69
C MET A 139 35.25 -5.11 26.36
N LYS A 140 35.25 -5.69 27.57
CA LYS A 140 36.46 -6.14 28.27
C LYS A 140 37.22 -7.22 27.47
N CYS A 141 36.50 -8.19 26.89
CA CYS A 141 37.11 -9.21 26.04
C CYS A 141 37.67 -8.62 24.74
N ILE A 142 36.94 -7.70 24.09
CA ILE A 142 37.36 -7.05 22.84
C ILE A 142 38.61 -6.18 23.07
N GLN A 143 38.60 -5.32 24.09
CA GLN A 143 39.74 -4.46 24.42
C GLN A 143 41.03 -5.26 24.60
N ARG A 144 40.97 -6.43 25.22
CA ARG A 144 42.13 -7.29 25.42
C ARG A 144 42.53 -8.10 24.21
N ALA A 145 41.58 -8.52 23.39
CA ALA A 145 41.88 -9.12 22.10
C ALA A 145 42.64 -8.13 21.20
N VAL A 146 42.26 -6.86 21.21
CA VAL A 146 42.95 -5.77 20.50
C VAL A 146 44.32 -5.46 21.12
N SER A 147 44.43 -5.51 22.46
CA SER A 147 45.69 -5.25 23.19
C SER A 147 46.67 -6.43 23.16
N MET A 148 46.37 -7.51 22.42
CA MET A 148 47.17 -8.75 22.35
C MET A 148 47.51 -9.37 23.72
N GLU A 149 46.64 -9.18 24.72
CA GLU A 149 46.82 -9.74 26.05
C GLU A 149 46.30 -11.19 26.15
N LYS A 150 46.62 -11.90 27.24
CA LYS A 150 46.13 -13.27 27.48
C LYS A 150 44.59 -13.32 27.44
N ASN A 151 44.04 -14.21 26.60
CA ASN A 151 42.61 -14.46 26.50
C ASN A 151 42.00 -14.88 27.86
N LEU A 152 41.13 -14.03 28.38
CA LEU A 152 40.38 -14.23 29.62
C LEU A 152 39.20 -15.21 29.48
N ALA A 153 38.60 -15.29 28.30
CA ALA A 153 37.40 -16.09 28.07
C ALA A 153 37.70 -17.52 27.62
N GLY A 154 36.89 -18.47 28.10
CA GLY A 154 36.88 -19.87 27.66
C GLY A 154 35.91 -20.15 26.51
N ARG A 155 35.90 -21.38 25.99
CA ARG A 155 35.00 -21.81 24.90
C ARG A 155 33.52 -21.61 25.24
N LEU A 156 33.13 -21.99 26.45
CA LEU A 156 31.76 -21.85 26.94
C LEU A 156 31.32 -20.38 26.97
N TRP A 157 32.20 -19.49 27.42
CA TRP A 157 31.91 -18.05 27.48
C TRP A 157 31.59 -17.50 26.09
N TYR A 158 32.38 -17.85 25.06
CA TYR A 158 32.12 -17.39 23.69
C TYR A 158 30.82 -17.95 23.10
N LEU A 159 30.52 -19.23 23.34
CA LEU A 159 29.26 -19.84 22.90
C LEU A 159 28.05 -19.09 23.49
N LEU A 160 28.07 -18.85 24.81
CA LEU A 160 26.99 -18.15 25.50
C LEU A 160 26.93 -16.67 25.10
N ALA A 161 28.07 -16.02 24.85
CA ALA A 161 28.14 -14.64 24.37
C ALA A 161 27.57 -14.48 22.95
N VAL A 162 27.87 -15.41 22.04
CA VAL A 162 27.26 -15.39 20.70
C VAL A 162 25.75 -15.61 20.80
N LEU A 163 25.30 -16.58 21.59
CA LEU A 163 23.88 -16.88 21.74
C LEU A 163 23.10 -15.76 22.46
N SER A 164 23.74 -14.98 23.33
CA SER A 164 23.14 -13.81 23.99
C SER A 164 23.17 -12.55 23.11
N LEU A 165 24.16 -12.42 22.20
CA LEU A 165 24.24 -11.33 21.24
C LEU A 165 23.13 -11.41 20.18
N VAL A 166 22.78 -12.62 19.72
CA VAL A 166 21.73 -12.82 18.70
C VAL A 166 20.41 -12.13 19.07
N PRO A 167 19.76 -12.42 20.22
CA PRO A 167 18.51 -11.75 20.58
C PRO A 167 18.71 -10.24 20.85
N LEU A 168 19.87 -9.82 21.37
CA LEU A 168 20.15 -8.38 21.58
C LEU A 168 20.08 -7.59 20.27
N VAL A 169 20.55 -8.18 19.16
CA VAL A 169 20.49 -7.57 17.82
C VAL A 169 19.12 -7.82 17.16
N ALA A 170 18.55 -9.01 17.34
CA ALA A 170 17.31 -9.39 16.68
C ALA A 170 16.09 -8.60 17.18
N PHE A 171 15.99 -8.28 18.48
CA PHE A 171 14.84 -7.55 19.02
C PHE A 171 14.72 -6.11 18.48
N PRO A 172 15.79 -5.29 18.45
CA PRO A 172 15.74 -3.98 17.79
C PRO A 172 15.42 -4.06 16.30
N ILE A 173 16.06 -4.98 15.56
CA ILE A 173 15.84 -5.14 14.11
C ILE A 173 14.40 -5.58 13.81
N SER A 174 13.84 -6.48 14.61
CA SER A 174 12.44 -6.88 14.49
C SER A 174 11.46 -5.74 14.81
N GLY A 175 11.79 -4.86 15.76
CA GLY A 175 11.02 -3.63 15.98
C GLY A 175 11.02 -2.71 14.75
N LEU A 176 12.17 -2.58 14.07
CA LEU A 176 12.30 -1.79 12.82
C LEU A 176 11.59 -2.43 11.60
N SER A 177 11.16 -3.69 11.71
CA SER A 177 10.33 -4.33 10.70
C SER A 177 8.83 -4.05 10.86
N MET A 178 8.42 -3.36 11.93
CA MET A 178 7.03 -2.98 12.21
C MET A 178 6.87 -1.46 12.22
N GLU A 179 5.88 -0.94 11.50
CA GLU A 179 5.46 0.46 11.56
C GLU A 179 3.96 0.57 11.84
N LEU A 180 3.56 1.58 12.63
CA LEU A 180 2.16 1.87 12.93
C LEU A 180 1.69 3.05 12.08
N ALA A 181 0.89 2.78 11.06
CA ALA A 181 0.41 3.79 10.12
C ALA A 181 -1.08 4.10 10.33
N ASP A 182 -1.51 5.27 9.87
CA ASP A 182 -2.93 5.59 9.73
C ASP A 182 -3.54 4.83 8.56
N GLY A 183 -4.70 4.22 8.80
CA GLY A 183 -5.43 3.46 7.79
C GLY A 183 -6.88 3.20 8.19
N TYR A 184 -7.46 2.17 7.60
CA TYR A 184 -8.85 1.79 7.77
C TYR A 184 -8.97 0.38 8.36
N ILE A 185 -9.91 0.23 9.29
CA ILE A 185 -10.23 -1.03 9.94
C ILE A 185 -11.65 -1.43 9.56
N GLU A 186 -11.82 -2.70 9.22
CA GLU A 186 -13.12 -3.29 8.90
C GLU A 186 -14.18 -3.02 9.97
N SER A 187 -15.39 -2.68 9.53
CA SER A 187 -16.55 -2.47 10.39
C SER A 187 -17.78 -3.12 9.78
N SER A 188 -18.57 -3.82 10.61
CA SER A 188 -19.86 -4.39 10.17
C SER A 188 -20.97 -3.34 10.04
N ALA A 189 -20.69 -2.08 10.34
CA ALA A 189 -21.69 -1.02 10.23
C ALA A 189 -22.04 -0.74 8.76
N PRO A 190 -23.34 -0.58 8.42
CA PRO A 190 -23.73 -0.19 7.08
C PRO A 190 -23.23 1.23 6.75
N PRO A 191 -22.57 1.45 5.61
CA PRO A 191 -22.06 2.76 5.22
C PRO A 191 -23.16 3.67 4.66
N MET A 192 -22.96 4.98 4.85
CA MET A 192 -23.64 6.00 4.04
C MET A 192 -22.90 6.12 2.70
N VAL A 193 -23.62 5.89 1.61
CA VAL A 193 -23.05 5.85 0.26
C VAL A 193 -23.72 6.83 -0.68
N VAL A 194 -22.94 7.33 -1.64
CA VAL A 194 -23.43 8.05 -2.82
C VAL A 194 -23.30 7.16 -4.04
N GLY A 195 -24.22 7.29 -4.97
CA GLY A 195 -24.26 6.51 -6.18
C GLY A 195 -25.66 6.04 -6.49
N ARG A 196 -25.82 5.42 -7.64
CA ARG A 196 -27.11 4.94 -8.11
C ARG A 196 -27.23 3.45 -7.89
N GLU A 197 -28.44 3.03 -7.59
CA GLU A 197 -28.85 1.65 -7.44
C GLU A 197 -29.89 1.30 -8.51
N TRP A 198 -30.12 0.00 -8.69
CA TRP A 198 -31.02 -0.49 -9.72
C TRP A 198 -32.41 0.17 -9.68
N SER A 199 -32.97 0.37 -8.48
CA SER A 199 -34.31 0.97 -8.26
C SER A 199 -34.39 2.46 -8.60
N ASN A 200 -33.27 3.20 -8.55
CA ASN A 200 -33.28 4.66 -8.68
C ASN A 200 -32.45 5.19 -9.86
N PHE A 201 -31.95 4.29 -10.71
CA PHE A 201 -31.10 4.64 -11.85
C PHE A 201 -31.77 5.66 -12.77
N HIS A 202 -33.07 5.51 -13.06
CA HIS A 202 -33.82 6.43 -13.93
C HIS A 202 -34.39 7.67 -13.22
N ARG A 203 -34.20 7.81 -11.89
CA ARG A 203 -34.79 8.90 -11.09
C ARG A 203 -34.01 10.21 -11.24
N ARG A 204 -34.16 10.86 -12.39
CA ARG A 204 -33.46 12.10 -12.80
C ARG A 204 -34.35 12.97 -13.69
N GLU A 205 -33.99 14.24 -13.77
CA GLU A 205 -34.57 15.14 -14.77
C GLU A 205 -34.10 14.77 -16.19
N PRO A 206 -34.90 15.06 -17.23
CA PRO A 206 -34.52 14.92 -18.62
C PRO A 206 -33.25 15.71 -18.93
N TYR A 207 -32.35 15.06 -19.65
CA TYR A 207 -31.09 15.63 -20.10
C TYR A 207 -30.10 16.03 -18.97
N GLN A 208 -30.36 15.62 -17.73
CA GLN A 208 -29.54 16.02 -16.58
C GLN A 208 -28.09 15.56 -16.71
N THR A 209 -27.84 14.33 -17.17
CA THR A 209 -26.49 13.78 -17.34
C THR A 209 -25.71 14.56 -18.40
N GLN A 210 -26.35 14.96 -19.51
CA GLN A 210 -25.76 15.77 -20.57
C GLN A 210 -25.46 17.19 -20.09
N LYS A 211 -26.41 17.85 -19.42
CA LYS A 211 -26.24 19.22 -18.92
C LYS A 211 -25.13 19.32 -17.88
N ARG A 212 -25.18 18.48 -16.84
CA ARG A 212 -24.15 18.47 -15.78
C ARG A 212 -22.81 17.96 -16.29
N GLY A 213 -22.83 16.90 -17.10
CA GLY A 213 -21.63 16.34 -17.71
C GLY A 213 -20.92 17.35 -18.59
N GLY A 214 -21.65 18.13 -19.40
CA GLY A 214 -21.09 19.20 -20.20
C GLY A 214 -20.34 20.25 -19.39
N THR A 215 -20.89 20.68 -18.26
CA THR A 215 -20.23 21.64 -17.36
C THR A 215 -18.99 21.03 -16.71
N VAL A 216 -19.08 19.79 -16.19
CA VAL A 216 -17.95 19.10 -15.54
C VAL A 216 -16.82 18.85 -16.54
N TRP A 217 -17.14 18.41 -17.76
CA TRP A 217 -16.16 18.19 -18.82
C TRP A 217 -15.34 19.45 -19.13
N LYS A 218 -15.95 20.64 -19.08
CA LYS A 218 -15.24 21.91 -19.33
C LYS A 218 -14.39 22.41 -18.16
N THR A 219 -14.83 22.16 -16.92
CA THR A 219 -14.35 22.94 -15.77
C THR A 219 -13.65 22.11 -14.70
N ALA A 220 -13.78 20.78 -14.74
CA ALA A 220 -13.31 19.91 -13.67
C ALA A 220 -12.74 18.59 -14.18
N SER A 221 -11.87 18.00 -13.37
CA SER A 221 -11.35 16.66 -13.59
C SER A 221 -12.41 15.60 -13.22
N ALA A 222 -12.44 14.51 -13.99
CA ALA A 222 -13.36 13.40 -13.77
C ALA A 222 -12.88 12.52 -12.60
N VAL A 223 -13.21 12.91 -11.38
CA VAL A 223 -12.80 12.25 -10.13
C VAL A 223 -13.97 11.48 -9.49
N ILE A 224 -13.72 10.27 -9.01
CA ILE A 224 -14.73 9.47 -8.29
C ILE A 224 -15.02 10.11 -6.92
N PRO A 225 -16.30 10.27 -6.50
CA PRO A 225 -16.64 10.93 -5.24
C PRO A 225 -16.24 10.13 -3.99
N GLY A 226 -16.23 10.82 -2.84
CA GLY A 226 -15.95 10.21 -1.54
C GLY A 226 -14.45 9.91 -1.38
N ILE A 227 -14.12 8.71 -0.90
CA ILE A 227 -12.73 8.22 -0.93
C ILE A 227 -12.26 7.91 -2.36
N GLY A 228 -13.20 7.71 -3.30
CA GLY A 228 -12.93 7.66 -4.72
C GLY A 228 -12.19 6.40 -5.18
N ILE A 229 -12.66 5.21 -4.79
CA ILE A 229 -12.01 3.94 -5.18
C ILE A 229 -12.60 3.42 -6.50
N ALA A 230 -11.73 3.21 -7.49
CA ALA A 230 -12.00 2.46 -8.69
C ALA A 230 -11.72 0.97 -8.41
N TYR A 231 -12.78 0.16 -8.44
CA TYR A 231 -12.66 -1.29 -8.22
C TYR A 231 -12.29 -1.99 -9.51
N THR A 232 -11.18 -2.73 -9.51
CA THR A 232 -10.71 -3.49 -10.68
C THR A 232 -10.87 -5.01 -10.48
N PRO A 233 -10.91 -5.83 -11.53
CA PRO A 233 -10.78 -7.27 -11.39
C PRO A 233 -9.42 -7.64 -10.76
N PRO A 234 -9.30 -8.76 -10.01
CA PRO A 234 -8.04 -9.16 -9.37
C PRO A 234 -6.89 -9.43 -10.36
N GLN A 235 -7.20 -9.64 -11.64
CA GLN A 235 -6.22 -9.89 -12.69
C GLN A 235 -5.61 -8.60 -13.25
N VAL A 236 -6.22 -7.44 -12.97
CA VAL A 236 -5.71 -6.15 -13.43
C VAL A 236 -4.59 -5.68 -12.51
N ASP A 237 -3.41 -5.55 -13.10
CA ASP A 237 -2.23 -4.99 -12.47
C ASP A 237 -2.39 -3.47 -12.32
N ARG A 238 -2.72 -3.03 -11.10
CA ARG A 238 -3.04 -1.63 -10.78
C ARG A 238 -1.82 -0.71 -10.92
N GLU A 239 -0.60 -1.22 -10.75
CA GLU A 239 0.63 -0.42 -10.82
C GLU A 239 0.92 0.09 -12.24
N LYS A 240 0.37 -0.57 -13.27
CA LYS A 240 0.49 -0.13 -14.67
C LYS A 240 -0.32 1.11 -14.99
N PHE A 241 -1.24 1.51 -14.11
CA PHE A 241 -2.14 2.63 -14.33
C PHE A 241 -1.94 3.66 -13.21
N GLU A 242 -1.24 4.76 -13.52
CA GLU A 242 -0.93 5.82 -12.55
C GLU A 242 -2.16 6.29 -11.78
N PHE A 243 -3.29 6.48 -12.47
CA PHE A 243 -4.54 6.95 -11.85
C PHE A 243 -5.11 6.00 -10.79
N LEU A 244 -4.74 4.70 -10.82
CA LEU A 244 -5.16 3.71 -9.84
C LEU A 244 -4.31 3.72 -8.58
N THR A 245 -3.10 4.29 -8.63
CA THR A 245 -2.11 4.30 -7.53
C THR A 245 -2.42 5.34 -6.44
N THR A 246 -3.19 6.38 -6.78
CA THR A 246 -3.54 7.48 -5.89
C THR A 246 -5.05 7.60 -5.68
N LEU A 247 -5.47 7.99 -4.47
CA LEU A 247 -6.87 8.25 -4.16
C LEU A 247 -7.12 9.75 -3.93
N PRO A 248 -8.27 10.30 -4.36
CA PRO A 248 -9.32 9.63 -5.15
C PRO A 248 -8.87 9.34 -6.59
N ASN A 249 -9.34 8.23 -7.17
CA ASN A 249 -9.00 7.86 -8.55
C ASN A 249 -9.67 8.82 -9.55
N SER A 250 -8.90 9.27 -10.55
CA SER A 250 -9.40 10.07 -11.67
C SER A 250 -9.47 9.24 -12.94
N LEU A 251 -10.63 9.23 -13.60
CA LEU A 251 -10.87 8.34 -14.74
C LEU A 251 -10.34 8.88 -16.07
N SER A 252 -9.87 10.14 -16.15
CA SER A 252 -9.38 10.75 -17.40
C SER A 252 -7.93 10.37 -17.74
N SER A 253 -7.63 9.07 -17.77
CA SER A 253 -6.30 8.53 -18.03
C SER A 253 -6.09 8.15 -19.50
N ASN A 254 -4.85 8.28 -20.02
CA ASN A 254 -4.43 7.85 -21.36
C ASN A 254 -3.73 6.48 -21.25
N PRO A 255 -4.09 5.44 -22.05
CA PRO A 255 -4.99 5.41 -23.21
C PRO A 255 -6.48 5.22 -22.89
N GLY A 256 -6.85 5.25 -21.61
CA GLY A 256 -8.20 5.03 -21.13
C GLY A 256 -8.16 4.39 -19.77
N ILE A 257 -9.18 3.60 -19.46
CA ILE A 257 -9.26 2.82 -18.24
C ILE A 257 -9.32 1.33 -18.56
N PRO A 258 -8.69 0.47 -17.74
CA PRO A 258 -8.92 -0.96 -17.82
C PRO A 258 -10.36 -1.27 -17.41
N GLU A 259 -10.71 -2.55 -17.44
CA GLU A 259 -11.94 -3.01 -16.84
C GLU A 259 -12.03 -2.57 -15.37
N LEU A 260 -13.13 -1.89 -15.04
CA LEU A 260 -13.44 -1.46 -13.68
C LEU A 260 -14.93 -1.55 -13.39
N PHE A 261 -15.27 -1.46 -12.11
CA PHE A 261 -16.63 -1.40 -11.62
C PHE A 261 -16.86 -0.11 -10.82
N LEU A 262 -17.77 0.71 -11.32
CA LEU A 262 -18.29 1.89 -10.62
C LEU A 262 -19.51 1.49 -9.79
N GLY A 263 -19.25 1.18 -8.52
CA GLY A 263 -20.29 0.96 -7.51
C GLY A 263 -20.53 2.21 -6.63
N PRO A 264 -21.38 2.10 -5.60
CA PRO A 264 -21.55 3.16 -4.60
C PRO A 264 -20.21 3.56 -3.96
N GLN A 265 -20.09 4.82 -3.55
CA GLN A 265 -18.89 5.39 -2.93
C GLN A 265 -19.22 5.93 -1.54
N ALA A 266 -18.28 5.88 -0.62
CA ALA A 266 -18.44 6.40 0.74
C ALA A 266 -17.24 7.25 1.16
N ALA A 267 -17.29 7.82 2.37
CA ALA A 267 -16.15 8.56 2.94
C ALA A 267 -15.00 7.65 3.39
N THR A 268 -15.26 6.34 3.49
CA THR A 268 -14.29 5.30 3.88
C THR A 268 -14.41 4.12 2.93
N PRO A 269 -13.40 3.22 2.84
CA PRO A 269 -13.48 2.01 2.03
C PRO A 269 -14.68 1.15 2.42
N ILE A 270 -15.40 0.65 1.42
CA ILE A 270 -16.56 -0.23 1.61
C ILE A 270 -16.35 -1.57 0.91
N GLY A 271 -16.93 -2.62 1.50
CA GLY A 271 -16.93 -3.98 0.97
C GLY A 271 -18.34 -4.58 0.98
N GLY A 272 -18.53 -5.73 0.31
CA GLY A 272 -19.83 -6.40 0.22
C GLY A 272 -20.42 -6.38 -1.20
N LYS A 273 -21.71 -6.70 -1.35
CA LYS A 273 -22.36 -6.76 -2.68
C LYS A 273 -23.04 -5.44 -3.01
N ALA A 274 -22.72 -4.88 -4.17
CA ALA A 274 -23.31 -3.65 -4.67
C ALA A 274 -23.70 -3.75 -6.14
N TRP A 275 -24.78 -3.05 -6.50
CA TRP A 275 -25.15 -2.82 -7.89
C TRP A 275 -24.41 -1.60 -8.45
N GLY A 276 -24.07 -1.64 -9.74
CA GLY A 276 -23.34 -0.56 -10.40
C GLY A 276 -23.05 -0.82 -11.87
N LEU A 277 -22.04 -0.12 -12.38
CA LEU A 277 -21.65 -0.10 -13.79
C LEU A 277 -20.25 -0.71 -13.96
N ARG A 278 -20.17 -1.88 -14.60
CA ARG A 278 -18.91 -2.45 -15.10
C ARG A 278 -18.62 -1.80 -16.44
N LEU A 279 -17.43 -1.22 -16.63
CA LEU A 279 -17.11 -0.54 -17.87
C LEU A 279 -15.61 -0.55 -18.16
N GLN A 280 -15.30 -0.40 -19.44
CA GLN A 280 -13.96 -0.26 -19.96
C GLN A 280 -14.00 0.65 -21.19
N TYR A 281 -12.99 1.49 -21.36
CA TYR A 281 -12.79 2.18 -22.63
C TYR A 281 -11.32 2.46 -22.88
N ASN A 282 -10.94 2.45 -24.15
CA ASN A 282 -9.65 2.91 -24.62
C ASN A 282 -9.82 3.77 -25.88
N CYS A 283 -8.98 4.79 -25.99
CA CYS A 283 -8.97 5.70 -27.13
C CYS A 283 -7.56 5.82 -27.68
N SER A 284 -7.45 5.96 -29.00
CA SER A 284 -6.19 6.19 -29.70
C SER A 284 -6.36 7.26 -30.77
N MET A 285 -5.28 8.00 -31.01
CA MET A 285 -5.20 8.90 -32.16
C MET A 285 -5.14 8.09 -33.45
N VAL A 286 -5.86 8.54 -34.47
CA VAL A 286 -5.92 7.92 -35.79
C VAL A 286 -4.88 8.56 -36.71
N GLN A 287 -4.13 7.74 -37.45
CA GLN A 287 -3.09 8.23 -38.38
C GLN A 287 -3.45 8.01 -39.84
N SER A 288 -4.35 7.09 -40.15
CA SER A 288 -4.85 6.82 -41.51
C SER A 288 -6.38 6.75 -41.54
N ALA A 289 -6.98 7.26 -42.62
CA ALA A 289 -8.42 7.15 -42.85
C ALA A 289 -8.94 5.70 -42.84
N SER A 290 -8.07 4.73 -43.17
CA SER A 290 -8.41 3.30 -43.15
C SER A 290 -8.60 2.71 -41.76
N GLU A 291 -8.14 3.39 -40.70
CA GLU A 291 -8.36 2.95 -39.31
C GLU A 291 -9.80 3.22 -38.85
N PHE A 292 -10.52 4.13 -39.53
CA PHE A 292 -11.93 4.35 -39.30
C PHE A 292 -12.76 3.19 -39.89
N THR A 293 -13.66 2.67 -39.07
CA THR A 293 -14.56 1.56 -39.35
C THR A 293 -15.99 2.01 -39.62
N ILE A 294 -16.40 3.18 -39.11
CA ILE A 294 -17.74 3.74 -39.30
C ILE A 294 -17.68 4.88 -40.30
N LEU A 295 -16.77 5.85 -40.11
CA LEU A 295 -16.64 7.00 -41.02
C LEU A 295 -16.26 6.57 -42.45
N SER A 296 -15.58 5.43 -42.61
CA SER A 296 -15.25 4.84 -43.92
C SER A 296 -16.46 4.29 -44.68
N GLN A 297 -17.61 4.10 -44.02
CA GLN A 297 -18.85 3.64 -44.66
C GLN A 297 -19.62 4.77 -45.36
N LYS A 298 -19.12 6.02 -45.29
CA LYS A 298 -19.72 7.18 -45.94
C LYS A 298 -19.81 6.96 -47.46
N SER A 299 -21.01 7.06 -48.03
CA SER A 299 -21.23 6.88 -49.46
C SER A 299 -22.42 7.70 -49.99
N PRO A 300 -22.48 7.99 -51.31
CA PRO A 300 -23.61 8.64 -52.00
C PRO A 300 -24.98 8.00 -51.78
N ALA A 301 -25.02 6.72 -51.42
CA ALA A 301 -26.24 5.98 -51.20
C ALA A 301 -26.87 6.19 -49.81
N LEU A 302 -26.16 6.86 -48.88
CA LEU A 302 -26.67 7.06 -47.53
C LEU A 302 -27.81 8.06 -47.50
N LYS A 303 -28.81 7.78 -46.67
CA LYS A 303 -29.96 8.66 -46.47
C LYS A 303 -29.77 9.48 -45.19
N SER A 304 -30.20 10.74 -45.24
CA SER A 304 -30.34 11.56 -44.04
C SER A 304 -31.36 10.90 -43.11
N ASN A 305 -31.01 10.77 -41.82
CA ASN A 305 -31.86 10.11 -40.83
C ASN A 305 -32.57 11.14 -39.95
N ALA A 306 -31.81 12.02 -39.29
CA ALA A 306 -32.35 13.06 -38.44
C ALA A 306 -31.52 14.35 -38.49
N SER A 307 -32.17 15.47 -38.20
CA SER A 307 -31.53 16.75 -37.90
C SER A 307 -32.04 17.24 -36.55
N GLY A 308 -31.15 17.76 -35.72
CA GLY A 308 -31.52 18.24 -34.39
C GLY A 308 -30.71 19.45 -33.96
N MET A 309 -31.03 19.92 -32.75
CA MET A 309 -30.26 20.94 -32.05
C MET A 309 -29.84 20.44 -30.67
N VAL A 310 -28.56 20.58 -30.34
CA VAL A 310 -28.03 20.41 -28.98
C VAL A 310 -27.96 21.78 -28.31
N ASP A 311 -28.36 21.86 -27.04
CA ASP A 311 -28.39 23.09 -26.24
C ASP A 311 -29.16 24.28 -26.88
N GLY A 312 -30.11 23.99 -27.78
CA GLY A 312 -30.90 25.01 -28.47
C GLY A 312 -30.15 25.84 -29.52
N ALA A 313 -28.86 25.57 -29.73
CA ALA A 313 -27.95 26.40 -30.53
C ALA A 313 -27.21 25.60 -31.61
N ILE A 314 -26.75 24.39 -31.27
CA ILE A 314 -25.84 23.60 -32.09
C ILE A 314 -26.65 22.73 -33.02
N ARG A 315 -26.63 23.00 -34.32
CA ARG A 315 -27.27 22.15 -35.31
C ARG A 315 -26.38 20.95 -35.63
N TYR A 316 -26.98 19.76 -35.66
CA TYR A 316 -26.33 18.54 -36.14
C TYR A 316 -27.24 17.82 -37.15
N LYS A 317 -26.62 16.99 -37.99
CA LYS A 317 -27.33 16.06 -38.86
C LYS A 317 -26.70 14.69 -38.79
N THR A 318 -27.51 13.67 -39.04
CA THR A 318 -27.10 12.27 -38.95
C THR A 318 -27.38 11.50 -40.25
N LEU A 319 -26.49 10.56 -40.56
CA LEU A 319 -26.63 9.55 -41.59
C LEU A 319 -26.71 8.18 -40.95
N ALA A 320 -27.62 7.35 -41.45
CA ALA A 320 -27.63 5.92 -41.12
C ALA A 320 -26.68 5.19 -42.07
N THR A 321 -25.76 4.40 -41.52
CA THR A 321 -24.85 3.53 -42.30
C THR A 321 -25.48 2.16 -42.56
N PRO A 322 -24.98 1.38 -43.54
CA PRO A 322 -25.48 0.04 -43.82
C PRO A 322 -25.29 -0.95 -42.67
N SER A 323 -24.30 -0.69 -41.81
CA SER A 323 -24.03 -1.50 -40.61
C SER A 323 -24.98 -1.20 -39.43
N GLY A 324 -25.87 -0.22 -39.57
CA GLY A 324 -26.73 0.26 -38.48
C GLY A 324 -26.08 1.31 -37.57
N ALA A 325 -24.80 1.62 -37.78
CA ALA A 325 -24.11 2.74 -37.14
C ALA A 325 -24.58 4.10 -37.67
N THR A 326 -24.28 5.18 -36.95
CA THR A 326 -24.67 6.55 -37.30
C THR A 326 -23.44 7.42 -37.54
N ILE A 327 -23.46 8.25 -38.58
CA ILE A 327 -22.46 9.30 -38.80
C ILE A 327 -23.13 10.65 -38.55
N THR A 328 -22.69 11.36 -37.52
CA THR A 328 -23.17 12.68 -37.14
C THR A 328 -22.17 13.73 -37.58
N PHE A 329 -22.64 14.80 -38.22
CA PHE A 329 -21.78 15.88 -38.67
C PHE A 329 -22.33 17.23 -38.21
N PHE A 330 -21.40 18.12 -37.87
CA PHE A 330 -21.67 19.44 -37.32
C PHE A 330 -20.48 20.37 -37.57
N ASN A 331 -20.69 21.66 -37.38
CA ASN A 331 -19.65 22.68 -37.47
C ASN A 331 -19.70 23.59 -36.24
N SER A 332 -18.71 24.45 -36.08
CA SER A 332 -18.61 25.36 -34.94
C SER A 332 -19.51 26.62 -35.05
N SER A 333 -20.68 26.57 -35.71
CA SER A 333 -21.49 27.78 -35.94
C SER A 333 -22.42 28.14 -34.76
N GLN A 334 -22.02 29.13 -33.94
CA GLN A 334 -22.90 30.19 -33.41
C GLN A 334 -22.09 31.27 -32.66
N SER A 335 -21.59 32.26 -33.40
CA SER A 335 -21.34 33.67 -33.02
C SER A 335 -20.28 34.25 -33.95
N ILE A 336 -20.63 35.33 -34.65
CA ILE A 336 -19.77 36.05 -35.62
C ILE A 336 -18.83 37.04 -34.90
N GLY A 337 -18.74 37.00 -33.56
CA GLY A 337 -17.81 37.83 -32.80
C GLY A 337 -16.80 36.98 -32.04
N GLY A 338 -15.52 37.09 -32.38
CA GLY A 338 -14.45 36.74 -31.45
C GLY A 338 -13.29 35.95 -32.05
N ASP A 339 -13.55 34.80 -32.69
CA ASP A 339 -12.52 33.75 -32.81
C ASP A 339 -11.89 33.59 -34.20
N ASN A 340 -10.58 33.36 -34.24
CA ASN A 340 -9.82 33.05 -35.46
C ASN A 340 -9.86 31.58 -35.90
N LEU A 341 -10.64 30.72 -35.23
CA LEU A 341 -10.75 29.31 -35.57
C LEU A 341 -12.14 28.95 -36.07
N TRP A 342 -12.21 27.94 -36.92
CA TRP A 342 -13.44 27.31 -37.35
C TRP A 342 -13.20 25.82 -37.51
N ALA A 343 -14.22 25.02 -37.22
CA ALA A 343 -14.14 23.57 -37.37
C ALA A 343 -15.36 22.97 -38.05
N TYR A 344 -15.08 21.91 -38.81
CA TYR A 344 -16.06 20.93 -39.28
C TYR A 344 -15.69 19.58 -38.66
N THR A 345 -16.69 18.85 -38.18
CA THR A 345 -16.50 17.57 -37.50
C THR A 345 -17.43 16.50 -38.08
N GLU A 346 -16.90 15.30 -38.22
CA GLU A 346 -17.68 14.08 -38.43
C GLU A 346 -17.44 13.12 -37.27
N MET A 347 -18.53 12.59 -36.70
CA MET A 347 -18.51 11.65 -35.60
C MET A 347 -19.23 10.37 -35.99
N GLY A 348 -18.48 9.26 -36.10
CA GLY A 348 -19.02 7.93 -36.38
C GLY A 348 -19.28 7.19 -35.08
N VAL A 349 -20.50 6.72 -34.85
CA VAL A 349 -20.88 6.06 -33.59
C VAL A 349 -21.64 4.77 -33.88
N SER A 350 -21.34 3.69 -33.15
CA SER A 350 -22.04 2.42 -33.34
C SER A 350 -23.56 2.55 -33.20
N HIS A 351 -24.01 3.50 -32.36
CA HIS A 351 -25.42 3.80 -32.16
C HIS A 351 -25.64 5.29 -31.86
N ASP A 352 -26.83 5.79 -32.19
CA ASP A 352 -27.23 7.19 -31.96
C ASP A 352 -27.37 7.51 -30.47
N PHE A 353 -26.93 8.70 -30.04
CA PHE A 353 -26.97 9.14 -28.64
C PHE A 353 -28.38 9.45 -28.12
N VAL A 354 -29.35 9.67 -29.01
CA VAL A 354 -30.72 10.05 -28.63
C VAL A 354 -31.55 8.85 -28.15
N SER A 355 -31.46 7.71 -28.82
CA SER A 355 -32.27 6.51 -28.56
C SER A 355 -31.52 5.40 -27.80
N SER A 356 -30.22 5.60 -27.58
CA SER A 356 -29.30 4.63 -27.01
C SER A 356 -29.47 4.49 -25.49
N THR A 357 -30.28 3.52 -25.07
CA THR A 357 -30.53 3.17 -23.65
C THR A 357 -30.13 1.71 -23.37
N TYR A 358 -29.99 1.33 -22.10
CA TYR A 358 -29.86 -0.08 -21.72
C TYR A 358 -31.18 -0.81 -21.96
N ASP A 359 -31.23 -1.71 -22.93
CA ASP A 359 -32.42 -2.49 -23.30
C ASP A 359 -32.12 -3.98 -23.54
N GLY A 360 -30.90 -4.43 -23.26
CA GLY A 360 -30.42 -5.80 -23.47
C GLY A 360 -29.75 -6.01 -24.82
N SER A 361 -29.76 -5.02 -25.73
CA SER A 361 -29.05 -5.08 -27.00
C SER A 361 -27.58 -4.65 -26.89
N GLU A 362 -27.16 -4.09 -25.74
CA GLU A 362 -25.81 -3.61 -25.54
C GLU A 362 -24.74 -4.72 -25.56
N PRO A 363 -23.53 -4.46 -26.07
CA PRO A 363 -22.44 -5.42 -26.04
C PRO A 363 -22.05 -5.77 -24.60
N SER A 364 -21.97 -7.07 -24.31
CA SER A 364 -21.51 -7.57 -23.00
C SER A 364 -20.04 -7.95 -23.01
N PHE A 365 -19.39 -7.91 -21.85
CA PHE A 365 -17.99 -8.32 -21.69
C PHE A 365 -17.71 -9.77 -22.15
N GLU A 366 -18.72 -10.64 -22.16
CA GLU A 366 -18.57 -12.07 -22.49
C GLU A 366 -18.76 -12.40 -23.99
N SER A 367 -19.49 -11.58 -24.74
CA SER A 367 -19.94 -11.94 -26.10
C SER A 367 -20.03 -10.78 -27.09
N GLY A 368 -19.78 -9.55 -26.64
CA GLY A 368 -20.02 -8.33 -27.40
C GLY A 368 -18.78 -7.80 -28.12
N LYS A 369 -18.96 -7.33 -29.37
CA LYS A 369 -17.98 -6.42 -29.99
C LYS A 369 -18.10 -5.06 -29.31
N PRO A 370 -16.98 -4.40 -28.93
CA PRO A 370 -17.04 -3.11 -28.27
C PRO A 370 -17.73 -2.08 -29.18
N GLU A 371 -18.46 -1.16 -28.57
CA GLU A 371 -18.98 0.00 -29.29
C GLU A 371 -17.84 0.93 -29.67
N ILE A 372 -17.99 1.59 -30.81
CA ILE A 372 -16.97 2.44 -31.40
C ILE A 372 -17.49 3.88 -31.45
N LEU A 373 -16.63 4.81 -31.05
CA LEU A 373 -16.77 6.24 -31.33
C LEU A 373 -15.57 6.67 -32.16
N GLU A 374 -15.82 7.32 -33.28
CA GLU A 374 -14.83 7.89 -34.18
C GLU A 374 -15.09 9.37 -34.28
N TYR A 375 -14.06 10.18 -34.10
CA TYR A 375 -14.15 11.64 -34.16
C TYR A 375 -13.10 12.14 -35.14
N ALA A 376 -13.53 12.76 -36.23
CA ALA A 376 -12.66 13.39 -37.22
C ALA A 376 -12.91 14.89 -37.28
N LEU A 377 -11.84 15.68 -37.25
CA LEU A 377 -11.88 17.12 -37.09
C LEU A 377 -11.04 17.81 -38.17
N TRP A 378 -11.69 18.71 -38.92
CA TRP A 378 -11.05 19.61 -39.86
C TRP A 378 -11.10 21.03 -39.30
N GLN A 379 -9.97 21.72 -39.33
CA GLN A 379 -9.81 23.03 -38.71
C GLN A 379 -9.35 24.07 -39.73
N VAL A 380 -9.81 25.30 -39.54
CA VAL A 380 -9.47 26.44 -40.38
C VAL A 380 -9.06 27.60 -39.49
N ARG A 381 -7.90 28.18 -39.78
CA ARG A 381 -7.44 29.44 -39.19
C ARG A 381 -7.83 30.60 -40.11
N ARG A 382 -8.45 31.62 -39.55
CA ARG A 382 -8.67 32.92 -40.16
C ARG A 382 -7.67 33.92 -39.59
N PRO A 383 -7.34 35.01 -40.30
CA PRO A 383 -6.56 36.09 -39.72
C PRO A 383 -7.28 36.65 -38.50
N CYS A 384 -6.56 36.86 -37.41
CA CYS A 384 -7.08 37.59 -36.26
C CYS A 384 -6.95 39.11 -36.49
N SER A 385 -7.79 39.92 -35.83
CA SER A 385 -7.78 41.39 -35.96
C SER A 385 -6.43 42.05 -35.64
N TYR A 386 -5.56 41.35 -34.91
CA TYR A 386 -4.23 41.79 -34.48
C TYR A 386 -3.11 40.86 -34.97
N ASP A 387 -3.35 40.10 -36.05
CA ASP A 387 -2.31 39.32 -36.72
C ASP A 387 -1.17 40.26 -37.15
N GLY A 388 0.04 40.04 -36.63
CA GLY A 388 1.21 40.91 -36.83
C GLY A 388 1.71 41.61 -35.55
N ASP A 389 1.00 41.51 -34.43
CA ASP A 389 1.58 41.76 -33.10
C ASP A 389 2.55 40.62 -32.76
N ASP A 390 3.81 40.96 -32.42
CA ASP A 390 4.85 39.98 -32.03
C ASP A 390 4.41 39.06 -30.88
N ARG A 391 3.39 39.46 -30.10
CA ARG A 391 2.81 38.65 -29.01
C ARG A 391 1.95 37.49 -29.50
N ILE A 392 1.48 37.49 -30.75
CA ILE A 392 0.56 36.48 -31.30
C ILE A 392 1.26 35.70 -32.41
N THR A 393 2.03 34.69 -32.03
CA THR A 393 2.61 33.72 -32.99
C THR A 393 1.74 32.47 -33.06
N PHE A 394 1.20 32.16 -34.24
CA PHE A 394 0.36 30.98 -34.41
C PHE A 394 1.17 29.71 -34.69
N ASN A 395 0.91 28.65 -33.94
CA ASN A 395 1.49 27.33 -34.14
C ASN A 395 0.67 26.51 -35.16
N TYR A 396 1.23 26.37 -36.36
CA TYR A 396 0.65 25.59 -37.46
C TYR A 396 0.97 24.09 -37.38
N THR A 397 1.79 23.66 -36.43
CA THR A 397 2.22 22.26 -36.33
C THR A 397 1.08 21.40 -35.82
N LEU A 398 0.76 20.33 -36.56
CA LEU A 398 -0.20 19.29 -36.19
C LEU A 398 0.41 17.93 -36.53
N LYS A 399 0.68 17.11 -35.51
CA LYS A 399 1.12 15.72 -35.66
C LYS A 399 0.64 14.87 -34.47
N PRO A 400 0.15 13.63 -34.70
CA PRO A 400 -0.14 13.03 -35.99
C PRO A 400 -1.39 13.62 -36.67
N THR A 401 -1.48 13.49 -37.99
CA THR A 401 -2.65 13.87 -38.80
C THR A 401 -3.18 12.63 -39.49
N VAL A 402 -4.45 12.65 -39.91
CA VAL A 402 -5.05 11.53 -40.62
C VAL A 402 -4.68 11.59 -42.10
N ALA A 403 -3.87 10.64 -42.56
CA ALA A 403 -3.52 10.46 -43.96
C ALA A 403 -4.72 9.95 -44.77
N ASP A 404 -4.72 10.27 -46.07
CA ASP A 404 -5.70 9.79 -47.07
C ASP A 404 -7.16 10.14 -46.76
N MET A 405 -7.40 11.09 -45.87
CA MET A 405 -8.72 11.61 -45.59
C MET A 405 -9.02 12.83 -46.46
N GLY A 406 -10.20 12.84 -47.10
CA GLY A 406 -10.65 13.99 -47.88
C GLY A 406 -10.82 15.26 -47.06
N SER A 407 -10.92 16.41 -47.73
CA SER A 407 -11.14 17.72 -47.08
C SER A 407 -12.51 18.30 -47.45
N PRO A 408 -13.25 18.91 -46.50
CA PRO A 408 -14.49 19.64 -46.79
C PRO A 408 -14.26 20.93 -47.60
N ILE A 409 -13.03 21.45 -47.61
CA ILE A 409 -12.64 22.69 -48.29
C ILE A 409 -11.48 22.40 -49.25
N ILE A 410 -11.57 22.91 -50.47
CA ILE A 410 -10.53 22.82 -51.50
C ILE A 410 -10.05 24.19 -51.92
N ARG A 411 -8.79 24.29 -52.34
CA ARG A 411 -8.23 25.50 -52.94
C ARG A 411 -8.28 25.37 -54.46
N THR A 412 -8.96 26.29 -55.12
CA THR A 412 -9.06 26.31 -56.58
C THR A 412 -7.75 26.79 -57.22
N PRO A 413 -7.55 26.56 -58.54
CA PRO A 413 -6.38 27.07 -59.26
C PRO A 413 -6.25 28.60 -59.22
N SER A 414 -7.37 29.32 -59.05
CA SER A 414 -7.39 30.78 -58.89
C SER A 414 -6.99 31.23 -57.48
N GLY A 415 -6.66 30.29 -56.59
CA GLY A 415 -6.21 30.54 -55.21
C GLY A 415 -7.34 30.74 -54.21
N LYS A 416 -8.61 30.74 -54.64
CA LYS A 416 -9.80 30.88 -53.79
C LYS A 416 -10.13 29.57 -53.07
N PHE A 417 -10.75 29.66 -51.90
CA PHE A 417 -11.22 28.50 -51.17
C PHE A 417 -12.70 28.27 -51.46
N GLU A 418 -13.05 27.02 -51.78
CA GLU A 418 -14.41 26.61 -52.13
C GLU A 418 -14.79 25.33 -51.40
N ARG A 419 -16.10 25.13 -51.24
CA ARG A 419 -16.66 23.88 -50.71
C ARG A 419 -16.30 22.72 -51.64
N ASN A 420 -15.79 21.63 -51.06
CA ASN A 420 -15.51 20.42 -51.81
C ASN A 420 -16.81 19.64 -52.09
N ALA A 421 -17.41 19.83 -53.26
CA ALA A 421 -18.68 19.20 -53.62
C ALA A 421 -18.63 17.67 -53.53
N SER A 422 -17.53 17.04 -53.97
CA SER A 422 -17.39 15.58 -53.95
C SER A 422 -17.28 15.01 -52.53
N PHE A 423 -16.71 15.77 -51.58
CA PHE A 423 -16.68 15.38 -50.17
C PHE A 423 -18.08 15.29 -49.56
N PHE A 424 -19.03 16.11 -50.06
CA PHE A 424 -20.40 16.18 -49.58
C PHE A 424 -21.41 15.46 -50.50
N ASP A 425 -20.94 14.68 -51.47
CA ASP A 425 -21.78 13.94 -52.43
C ASP A 425 -22.44 12.69 -51.82
N TRP A 426 -22.49 12.60 -50.48
CA TRP A 426 -23.05 11.47 -49.75
C TRP A 426 -24.57 11.55 -49.54
N SER A 427 -25.23 12.65 -49.92
CA SER A 427 -26.70 12.76 -49.83
C SER A 427 -27.31 13.16 -51.18
N ASN A 428 -28.12 12.27 -51.74
CA ASN A 428 -29.00 12.56 -52.88
C ASN A 428 -30.24 13.40 -52.49
N ASP A 429 -30.16 14.08 -51.33
CA ASP A 429 -31.26 14.76 -50.67
C ASP A 429 -31.44 16.14 -51.30
N THR A 430 -32.53 16.31 -52.05
CA THR A 430 -32.87 17.53 -52.81
C THR A 430 -33.28 18.71 -51.92
N TYR A 431 -33.34 18.52 -50.60
CA TYR A 431 -33.61 19.60 -49.66
C TYR A 431 -32.46 20.63 -49.62
N THR A 432 -32.82 21.89 -49.83
CA THR A 432 -32.02 23.12 -49.59
C THR A 432 -31.22 23.08 -48.28
N ASN A 433 -31.69 22.33 -47.27
CA ASN A 433 -31.09 22.21 -45.95
C ASN A 433 -29.68 21.57 -45.86
N VAL A 434 -29.18 20.75 -46.81
CA VAL A 434 -27.75 20.30 -46.75
C VAL A 434 -26.83 21.41 -47.28
N LYS A 435 -27.29 22.13 -48.30
CA LYS A 435 -26.63 23.36 -48.76
C LYS A 435 -26.63 24.41 -47.66
N ASP A 436 -27.70 24.56 -46.88
CA ASP A 436 -27.81 25.50 -45.75
C ASP A 436 -27.04 25.07 -44.49
N PHE A 437 -26.85 23.77 -44.25
CA PHE A 437 -26.11 23.29 -43.08
C PHE A 437 -24.59 23.51 -43.23
N VAL A 438 -24.12 23.48 -44.48
CA VAL A 438 -22.73 23.74 -44.87
C VAL A 438 -22.60 25.12 -45.54
N SER A 439 -23.67 25.93 -45.59
CA SER A 439 -23.70 27.22 -46.33
C SER A 439 -22.75 28.27 -45.75
N PHE A 440 -22.16 28.04 -44.58
CA PHE A 440 -21.12 28.93 -44.07
C PHE A 440 -19.81 28.84 -44.85
N VAL A 441 -19.52 27.70 -45.52
CA VAL A 441 -18.40 27.60 -46.48
C VAL A 441 -18.65 28.49 -47.72
N ALA A 442 -19.88 28.95 -47.91
CA ALA A 442 -20.33 29.80 -49.01
C ALA A 442 -20.61 31.27 -48.60
N TYR A 443 -20.16 31.72 -47.42
CA TYR A 443 -20.16 33.15 -47.10
C TYR A 443 -18.94 33.83 -47.76
N ASP A 444 -19.14 35.02 -48.33
CA ASP A 444 -18.13 35.88 -48.97
C ASP A 444 -16.90 36.25 -48.09
N HIS A 445 -16.83 35.75 -46.85
CA HIS A 445 -15.75 35.97 -45.88
C HIS A 445 -14.57 35.00 -46.02
N PHE A 446 -14.68 33.93 -46.81
CA PHE A 446 -13.51 33.11 -47.17
C PHE A 446 -12.67 33.72 -48.31
N ASN A 447 -12.95 34.96 -48.71
CA ASN A 447 -12.11 35.76 -49.61
C ASN A 447 -10.80 36.25 -48.96
N GLU A 448 -10.55 35.93 -47.68
CA GLU A 448 -9.38 36.32 -46.90
C GLU A 448 -8.34 35.18 -46.74
N ASN A 449 -7.12 35.54 -46.33
CA ASN A 449 -5.96 34.66 -46.08
C ASN A 449 -6.24 33.57 -45.01
N ILE A 450 -7.00 32.53 -45.34
CA ILE A 450 -7.22 31.38 -44.44
C ILE A 450 -6.10 30.35 -44.57
N THR A 451 -5.89 29.58 -43.49
CA THR A 451 -5.02 28.41 -43.48
C THR A 451 -5.81 27.17 -43.12
N LEU A 452 -5.76 26.15 -43.97
CA LEU A 452 -6.38 24.85 -43.73
C LEU A 452 -5.42 23.94 -42.97
N ALA A 453 -5.88 23.36 -41.88
CA ALA A 453 -5.18 22.29 -41.18
C ALA A 453 -5.46 20.92 -41.83
N PRO A 454 -4.48 20.01 -41.89
CA PRO A 454 -4.77 18.60 -42.12
C PRO A 454 -5.71 18.04 -41.03
N PRO A 455 -6.55 17.04 -41.35
CA PRO A 455 -7.49 16.48 -40.39
C PRO A 455 -6.77 15.74 -39.26
N ILE A 456 -7.40 15.75 -38.09
CA ILE A 456 -6.98 14.96 -36.93
C ILE A 456 -8.13 14.05 -36.49
N GLY A 457 -7.81 12.94 -35.85
CA GLY A 457 -8.82 11.95 -35.51
C GLY A 457 -8.53 11.15 -34.25
N VAL A 458 -9.61 10.70 -33.61
CA VAL A 458 -9.60 9.80 -32.45
C VAL A 458 -10.59 8.68 -32.67
N GLN A 459 -10.20 7.45 -32.34
CA GLN A 459 -11.10 6.30 -32.24
C GLN A 459 -11.10 5.81 -30.80
N CYS A 460 -12.28 5.60 -30.24
CA CYS A 460 -12.49 5.00 -28.94
C CYS A 460 -13.26 3.70 -29.07
N ARG A 461 -12.89 2.70 -28.29
CA ARG A 461 -13.65 1.48 -28.10
C ARG A 461 -14.12 1.44 -26.66
N ARG A 462 -15.38 1.10 -26.46
CA ARG A 462 -16.00 1.06 -25.14
C ARG A 462 -16.93 -0.13 -24.99
N ILE A 463 -17.07 -0.57 -23.75
CA ILE A 463 -18.00 -1.62 -23.38
C ILE A 463 -18.48 -1.38 -21.96
N SER A 464 -19.74 -1.73 -21.68
CA SER A 464 -20.36 -1.49 -20.40
C SER A 464 -21.51 -2.45 -20.12
N ASP A 465 -21.56 -2.97 -18.90
CA ASP A 465 -22.66 -3.79 -18.40
C ASP A 465 -23.15 -3.26 -17.04
N LEU A 466 -24.47 -3.26 -16.84
CA LEU A 466 -25.08 -3.00 -15.54
C LEU A 466 -25.20 -4.31 -14.77
N GLY A 467 -24.88 -4.30 -13.47
CA GLY A 467 -24.92 -5.53 -12.69
C GLY A 467 -24.55 -5.36 -11.24
N THR A 468 -24.56 -6.48 -10.53
CA THR A 468 -24.12 -6.57 -9.14
C THR A 468 -22.73 -7.18 -9.08
N ALA A 469 -21.84 -6.61 -8.26
CA ALA A 469 -20.52 -7.15 -7.99
C ALA A 469 -20.24 -7.19 -6.49
N LYS A 470 -19.33 -8.08 -6.09
CA LYS A 470 -18.78 -8.11 -4.73
C LYS A 470 -17.51 -7.27 -4.69
N LEU A 471 -17.50 -6.27 -3.82
CA LEU A 471 -16.41 -5.33 -3.58
C LEU A 471 -15.52 -5.84 -2.44
N ASP A 472 -14.20 -5.82 -2.66
CA ASP A 472 -13.19 -6.05 -1.62
C ASP A 472 -12.51 -4.71 -1.30
N SER A 473 -12.75 -4.20 -0.09
CA SER A 473 -12.17 -2.96 0.42
C SER A 473 -10.67 -3.05 0.69
N ARG A 474 -10.11 -4.25 0.87
CA ARG A 474 -8.70 -4.47 1.20
C ARG A 474 -7.82 -4.38 -0.04
N THR A 475 -8.28 -4.94 -1.15
CA THR A 475 -7.54 -4.99 -2.42
C THR A 475 -8.07 -3.98 -3.44
N SER A 476 -9.13 -3.23 -3.11
CA SER A 476 -9.79 -2.34 -4.08
C SER A 476 -10.19 -3.07 -5.37
N THR A 477 -10.61 -4.33 -5.23
CA THR A 477 -11.01 -5.19 -6.36
C THR A 477 -12.49 -5.51 -6.32
N PHE A 478 -13.07 -5.90 -7.47
CA PHE A 478 -14.38 -6.53 -7.51
C PHE A 478 -14.31 -7.96 -8.04
N SER A 479 -15.26 -8.80 -7.64
CA SER A 479 -15.43 -10.18 -8.09
C SER A 479 -16.91 -10.55 -8.19
N GLU A 480 -17.22 -11.76 -8.67
CA GLU A 480 -18.61 -12.28 -8.72
C GLU A 480 -19.58 -11.32 -9.43
N PHE A 481 -19.20 -10.79 -10.60
CA PHE A 481 -20.07 -9.89 -11.37
C PHE A 481 -21.23 -10.67 -11.99
N GLU A 482 -22.45 -10.25 -11.68
CA GLU A 482 -23.69 -10.78 -12.23
C GLU A 482 -24.41 -9.67 -12.99
N LYS A 483 -24.54 -9.84 -14.32
CA LYS A 483 -25.26 -8.90 -15.17
C LYS A 483 -26.73 -8.82 -14.71
N SER A 484 -27.21 -7.61 -14.48
CA SER A 484 -28.60 -7.35 -14.12
C SER A 484 -29.42 -7.00 -15.36
N PRO A 485 -30.74 -7.28 -15.38
CA PRO A 485 -31.61 -6.74 -16.40
C PRO A 485 -31.66 -5.20 -16.32
N SER A 486 -31.99 -4.57 -17.44
CA SER A 486 -32.20 -3.12 -17.50
C SER A 486 -33.17 -2.65 -16.41
N PRO A 487 -32.84 -1.57 -15.66
CA PRO A 487 -33.74 -1.00 -14.67
C PRO A 487 -35.11 -0.67 -15.26
N ILE A 488 -36.18 -1.00 -14.52
CA ILE A 488 -37.55 -0.78 -14.97
C ILE A 488 -37.77 0.71 -15.20
N TRP A 489 -38.28 1.06 -16.38
CA TRP A 489 -38.70 2.40 -16.69
C TRP A 489 -40.22 2.46 -16.85
N SER A 490 -40.84 3.43 -16.19
CA SER A 490 -42.24 3.78 -16.31
C SER A 490 -42.35 5.27 -16.58
N ALA A 491 -43.06 5.66 -17.66
CA ALA A 491 -43.35 7.05 -17.96
C ALA A 491 -44.20 7.75 -16.87
N ALA A 492 -44.87 6.98 -16.01
CA ALA A 492 -45.63 7.51 -14.88
C ALA A 492 -44.74 7.89 -13.69
N GLU A 493 -43.55 7.28 -13.57
CA GLU A 493 -42.62 7.52 -12.46
C GLU A 493 -41.41 8.37 -12.87
N TYR A 494 -41.01 8.30 -14.14
CA TYR A 494 -39.78 8.91 -14.63
C TYR A 494 -40.01 9.67 -15.94
N GLU A 495 -39.44 10.87 -16.02
CA GLU A 495 -39.58 11.73 -17.20
C GLU A 495 -38.75 11.23 -18.40
N ALA A 496 -37.64 10.51 -18.17
CA ALA A 496 -36.78 9.99 -19.24
C ALA A 496 -36.03 8.71 -18.87
N LYS A 497 -35.81 7.84 -19.86
CA LYS A 497 -34.87 6.72 -19.75
C LYS A 497 -33.44 7.24 -19.76
N GLN A 498 -32.58 6.60 -18.99
CA GLN A 498 -31.18 6.95 -18.95
C GLN A 498 -30.40 6.31 -20.10
N PRO A 499 -29.50 7.08 -20.73
CA PRO A 499 -28.73 6.57 -21.85
C PRO A 499 -27.72 5.50 -21.39
N ARG A 500 -27.29 4.63 -22.30
CA ARG A 500 -26.15 3.74 -22.03
C ARG A 500 -24.83 4.52 -22.05
N PHE A 501 -23.79 3.90 -21.49
CA PHE A 501 -22.47 4.49 -21.42
C PHE A 501 -21.94 4.89 -22.82
N GLY A 502 -21.44 6.11 -22.91
CA GLY A 502 -20.88 6.71 -24.11
C GLY A 502 -21.84 7.62 -24.89
N ALA A 503 -23.14 7.56 -24.66
CA ALA A 503 -24.10 8.47 -25.28
C ALA A 503 -24.04 9.89 -24.68
N THR A 504 -23.75 10.03 -23.39
CA THR A 504 -23.49 11.36 -22.80
C THR A 504 -22.18 11.93 -23.35
N ALA A 505 -21.14 11.09 -23.49
CA ALA A 505 -19.87 11.51 -24.08
C ALA A 505 -20.06 12.02 -25.52
N ILE A 506 -20.85 11.33 -26.34
CA ILE A 506 -21.23 11.80 -27.68
C ILE A 506 -21.90 13.17 -27.59
N SER A 507 -22.94 13.30 -26.77
CA SER A 507 -23.68 14.56 -26.62
C SER A 507 -22.81 15.73 -26.16
N ILE A 508 -21.83 15.48 -25.28
CA ILE A 508 -20.88 16.50 -24.79
C ILE A 508 -19.95 16.99 -25.91
N LEU A 509 -19.56 16.11 -26.84
CA LEU A 509 -18.60 16.43 -27.89
C LEU A 509 -19.25 17.08 -29.13
N LEU A 510 -20.58 17.06 -29.23
CA LEU A 510 -21.32 17.64 -30.36
C LEU A 510 -21.26 19.19 -30.33
N GLY A 511 -20.72 19.78 -31.40
CA GLY A 511 -20.71 21.23 -31.68
C GLY A 511 -19.88 22.11 -30.76
N ARG A 512 -19.17 21.53 -29.79
CA ARG A 512 -18.42 22.25 -28.75
C ARG A 512 -16.92 22.25 -29.04
N TYR A 513 -16.56 22.79 -30.21
CA TYR A 513 -15.18 22.76 -30.71
C TYR A 513 -14.20 23.58 -29.86
N THR A 514 -14.51 24.84 -29.56
CA THR A 514 -13.63 25.72 -28.77
C THR A 514 -13.53 25.27 -27.31
N GLU A 515 -14.59 24.65 -26.79
CA GLU A 515 -14.64 24.09 -25.43
C GLU A 515 -13.67 22.89 -25.23
N ILE A 516 -13.12 22.31 -26.31
CA ILE A 516 -12.06 21.29 -26.23
C ILE A 516 -10.78 21.83 -25.57
N PHE A 517 -10.49 23.13 -25.76
CA PHE A 517 -9.37 23.77 -25.08
C PHE A 517 -9.62 23.86 -23.57
N GLU A 518 -10.83 24.26 -23.19
CA GLU A 518 -11.23 24.40 -21.77
C GLU A 518 -11.18 23.06 -21.06
N SER A 519 -11.72 21.99 -21.66
CA SER A 519 -11.79 20.68 -21.01
C SER A 519 -10.43 20.15 -20.59
N THR A 520 -9.40 20.43 -21.39
CA THR A 520 -8.02 19.97 -21.18
C THR A 520 -7.14 20.95 -20.40
N ASN A 521 -7.71 22.05 -19.88
CA ASN A 521 -6.97 23.17 -19.31
C ASN A 521 -5.87 23.68 -20.26
N SER A 522 -6.14 23.65 -21.57
CA SER A 522 -5.24 24.24 -22.56
C SER A 522 -5.17 25.77 -22.37
N PRO A 523 -4.09 26.42 -22.83
CA PRO A 523 -3.97 27.87 -22.74
C PRO A 523 -5.19 28.59 -23.32
N LEU A 524 -5.70 29.56 -22.56
CA LEU A 524 -6.82 30.40 -22.99
C LEU A 524 -6.41 31.25 -24.20
N PRO A 525 -7.37 31.60 -25.08
CA PRO A 525 -7.10 32.52 -26.18
C PRO A 525 -6.66 33.89 -25.67
N TYR A 526 -5.85 34.59 -26.46
CA TYR A 526 -5.49 35.98 -26.19
C TYR A 526 -6.70 36.87 -26.44
N ILE A 527 -7.12 37.63 -25.43
CA ILE A 527 -8.23 38.59 -25.57
C ILE A 527 -7.62 39.98 -25.77
N LEU A 528 -7.83 40.56 -26.95
CA LEU A 528 -7.43 41.92 -27.30
C LEU A 528 -8.65 42.73 -27.74
N SER A 529 -8.98 43.75 -26.95
CA SER A 529 -10.22 44.52 -27.07
C SER A 529 -11.47 43.62 -27.14
N ASN A 530 -11.99 43.36 -28.34
CA ASN A 530 -13.22 42.62 -28.60
C ASN A 530 -12.98 41.34 -29.44
N SER A 531 -11.73 40.89 -29.58
CA SER A 531 -11.37 39.70 -30.36
C SER A 531 -10.58 38.70 -29.50
N ALA A 532 -10.92 37.42 -29.63
CA ALA A 532 -10.25 36.31 -28.99
C ALA A 532 -9.41 35.55 -30.04
N CYS A 533 -8.10 35.50 -29.81
CA CYS A 533 -7.15 34.91 -30.74
C CYS A 533 -6.52 33.66 -30.13
N TYR A 534 -6.87 32.50 -30.68
CA TYR A 534 -6.15 31.27 -30.39
C TYR A 534 -4.79 31.28 -31.09
N ASP A 535 -3.77 30.80 -30.39
CA ASP A 535 -2.40 30.73 -30.88
C ASP A 535 -2.07 29.39 -31.56
N ARG A 536 -3.03 28.45 -31.62
CA ARG A 536 -2.81 27.11 -32.17
C ARG A 536 -4.12 26.45 -32.60
N PHE A 537 -4.01 25.46 -33.47
CA PHE A 537 -5.08 24.49 -33.68
C PHE A 537 -5.23 23.56 -32.48
N VAL A 538 -6.42 22.96 -32.31
CA VAL A 538 -6.62 21.82 -31.40
C VAL A 538 -5.63 20.74 -31.81
N GLN A 539 -4.75 20.38 -30.89
CA GLN A 539 -3.72 19.37 -31.12
C GLN A 539 -4.33 17.95 -31.01
N PRO A 540 -3.80 16.95 -31.72
CA PRO A 540 -4.30 15.57 -31.64
C PRO A 540 -4.35 15.03 -30.20
N GLN A 541 -3.33 15.32 -29.40
CA GLN A 541 -3.28 14.92 -27.99
C GLN A 541 -4.35 15.62 -27.14
N VAL A 542 -4.63 16.89 -27.43
CA VAL A 542 -5.69 17.67 -26.77
C VAL A 542 -7.07 17.10 -27.12
N LEU A 543 -7.29 16.76 -28.39
CA LEU A 543 -8.52 16.08 -28.82
C LEU A 543 -8.67 14.72 -28.11
N LEU A 544 -7.61 13.91 -28.07
CA LEU A 544 -7.62 12.62 -27.36
C LEU A 544 -7.98 12.78 -25.88
N GLN A 545 -7.31 13.69 -25.17
CA GLN A 545 -7.58 13.94 -23.74
C GLN A 545 -9.02 14.41 -23.51
N SER A 546 -9.52 15.31 -24.35
CA SER A 546 -10.89 15.81 -24.27
C SER A 546 -11.94 14.71 -24.48
N VAL A 547 -11.70 13.80 -25.44
CA VAL A 547 -12.59 12.65 -25.70
C VAL A 547 -12.52 11.62 -24.56
N LEU A 548 -11.33 11.36 -24.00
CA LEU A 548 -11.16 10.52 -22.81
C LEU A 548 -11.94 11.09 -21.61
N GLN A 549 -11.83 12.41 -21.38
CA GLN A 549 -12.54 13.09 -20.32
C GLN A 549 -14.06 13.06 -20.52
N ALA A 550 -14.55 13.18 -21.76
CA ALA A 550 -15.98 13.04 -22.04
C ALA A 550 -16.51 11.65 -21.65
N HIS A 551 -15.76 10.58 -21.94
CA HIS A 551 -16.12 9.22 -21.50
C HIS A 551 -16.01 9.06 -19.97
N ALA A 552 -14.96 9.60 -19.35
CA ALA A 552 -14.81 9.59 -17.91
C ALA A 552 -16.00 10.26 -17.21
N VAL A 553 -16.39 11.44 -17.68
CA VAL A 553 -17.54 12.18 -17.16
C VAL A 553 -18.85 11.42 -17.39
N ASP A 554 -19.03 10.78 -18.53
CA ASP A 554 -20.22 9.96 -18.79
C ASP A 554 -20.43 8.89 -17.72
N GLY A 555 -19.39 8.09 -17.43
CA GLY A 555 -19.46 7.05 -16.39
C GLY A 555 -19.77 7.61 -15.01
N LEU A 556 -19.16 8.76 -14.66
CA LEU A 556 -19.41 9.43 -13.38
C LEU A 556 -20.80 10.04 -13.29
N GLN A 557 -21.34 10.62 -14.37
CA GLN A 557 -22.71 11.15 -14.39
C GLN A 557 -23.74 10.02 -14.32
N LEU A 558 -23.49 8.90 -15.02
CA LEU A 558 -24.37 7.73 -14.97
C LEU A 558 -24.45 7.10 -13.59
N MET A 559 -23.37 7.12 -12.81
CA MET A 559 -23.36 6.51 -11.47
C MET A 559 -23.54 7.48 -10.32
N TYR A 560 -23.13 8.74 -10.43
CA TYR A 560 -23.02 9.67 -9.29
C TYR A 560 -23.64 11.06 -9.54
N ASP A 561 -24.19 11.35 -10.73
CA ASP A 561 -24.83 12.63 -11.08
C ASP A 561 -23.98 13.90 -10.86
N GLY A 562 -22.65 13.74 -10.92
CA GLY A 562 -21.68 14.82 -10.68
C GLY A 562 -21.47 15.14 -9.20
N ALA A 563 -21.84 14.24 -8.28
CA ALA A 563 -21.48 14.38 -6.88
C ALA A 563 -19.96 14.46 -6.71
N THR A 564 -19.51 15.40 -5.88
CA THR A 564 -18.09 15.56 -5.52
C THR A 564 -17.78 14.99 -4.12
N GLY A 565 -18.80 14.55 -3.39
CA GLY A 565 -18.69 14.00 -2.04
C GLY A 565 -19.89 13.11 -1.71
N VAL A 566 -20.10 12.83 -0.41
CA VAL A 566 -21.15 11.91 0.08
C VAL A 566 -22.46 12.60 0.45
N ASN A 567 -22.61 13.88 0.14
CA ASN A 567 -23.83 14.64 0.42
C ASN A 567 -25.00 14.11 -0.42
N GLY A 568 -26.17 13.94 0.22
CA GLY A 568 -27.33 13.31 -0.43
C GLY A 568 -27.22 11.79 -0.56
N GLY A 569 -26.25 11.17 0.12
CA GLY A 569 -26.11 9.72 0.18
C GLY A 569 -27.23 9.04 0.98
N TYR A 570 -27.30 7.72 0.84
CA TYR A 570 -28.28 6.84 1.50
C TYR A 570 -27.57 5.71 2.24
N LEU A 571 -28.27 5.09 3.19
CA LEU A 571 -27.73 3.96 3.94
C LEU A 571 -27.85 2.68 3.11
N ASN A 572 -26.73 1.97 2.89
CA ASN A 572 -26.75 0.70 2.16
C ASN A 572 -26.43 -0.47 3.11
N THR A 573 -27.43 -1.32 3.36
CA THR A 573 -27.32 -2.46 4.29
C THR A 573 -26.62 -3.69 3.70
N ASN A 574 -26.42 -3.74 2.38
CA ASN A 574 -25.72 -4.83 1.71
C ASN A 574 -24.19 -4.65 1.71
N LEU A 575 -23.73 -3.49 2.18
CA LEU A 575 -22.34 -3.10 2.26
C LEU A 575 -21.88 -2.98 3.71
N THR A 576 -20.60 -3.22 3.92
CA THR A 576 -19.90 -3.00 5.18
C THR A 576 -18.97 -1.81 5.05
N SER A 577 -18.94 -1.00 6.09
CA SER A 577 -18.10 0.19 6.18
C SER A 577 -16.71 -0.14 6.72
N SER A 578 -15.89 0.89 6.84
CA SER A 578 -14.69 0.86 7.65
C SER A 578 -14.56 2.14 8.48
N ARG A 579 -13.77 2.04 9.54
CA ARG A 579 -13.45 3.16 10.43
C ARG A 579 -11.98 3.50 10.32
N ARG A 580 -11.64 4.78 10.51
CA ARG A 580 -10.24 5.18 10.64
C ARG A 580 -9.63 4.53 11.88
N GLY A 581 -8.41 4.04 11.76
CA GLY A 581 -7.69 3.40 12.84
C GLY A 581 -6.22 3.22 12.51
N LYS A 582 -5.50 2.53 13.39
CA LYS A 582 -4.07 2.27 13.20
C LYS A 582 -3.87 0.86 12.63
N VAL A 583 -3.15 0.80 11.52
CA VAL A 583 -2.80 -0.43 10.82
C VAL A 583 -1.31 -0.69 10.97
N LEU A 584 -0.95 -1.98 11.08
CA LEU A 584 0.45 -2.38 11.14
C LEU A 584 0.97 -2.62 9.71
N GLU A 585 2.11 -2.01 9.40
CA GLU A 585 2.77 -2.08 8.09
C GLU A 585 4.20 -2.59 8.23
N PRO A 586 4.77 -3.16 7.15
CA PRO A 586 6.20 -3.43 7.09
C PRO A 586 6.99 -2.13 7.30
N GLY A 587 7.93 -2.16 8.23
CA GLY A 587 8.85 -1.05 8.47
C GLY A 587 10.02 -1.04 7.48
N VAL A 588 11.04 -0.23 7.80
CA VAL A 588 12.23 -0.03 6.95
C VAL A 588 13.01 -1.32 6.71
N VAL A 589 12.98 -2.26 7.67
CA VAL A 589 13.69 -3.53 7.56
C VAL A 589 12.75 -4.65 7.09
N PRO A 590 13.11 -5.43 6.06
CA PRO A 590 12.34 -6.58 5.63
C PRO A 590 12.12 -7.59 6.77
N PRO A 591 10.88 -8.04 7.04
CA PRO A 591 10.57 -8.97 8.14
C PRO A 591 11.34 -10.29 8.08
N VAL A 592 11.77 -10.72 6.88
CA VAL A 592 12.57 -11.93 6.65
C VAL A 592 13.88 -11.90 7.45
N VAL A 593 14.56 -10.76 7.51
CA VAL A 593 15.84 -10.60 8.22
C VAL A 593 15.64 -10.85 9.72
N SER A 594 14.59 -10.24 10.27
CA SER A 594 14.17 -10.40 11.67
C SER A 594 13.83 -11.85 12.00
N THR A 595 13.10 -12.55 11.11
CA THR A 595 12.76 -13.97 11.28
C THR A 595 13.99 -14.86 11.36
N ILE A 596 14.98 -14.68 10.48
CA ILE A 596 16.19 -15.52 10.48
C ILE A 596 16.95 -15.35 11.80
N LEU A 597 17.17 -14.10 12.23
CA LEU A 597 17.90 -13.82 13.47
C LEU A 597 17.14 -14.33 14.70
N LEU A 598 15.83 -14.09 14.77
CA LEU A 598 14.98 -14.60 15.85
C LEU A 598 14.81 -16.12 15.82
N GLY A 599 15.11 -16.81 14.70
CA GLY A 599 15.06 -18.26 14.59
C GLY A 599 16.34 -18.96 15.07
N ILE A 600 17.52 -18.35 14.90
CA ILE A 600 18.80 -18.88 15.39
C ILE A 600 18.79 -19.01 16.92
N TRP A 601 18.25 -17.99 17.59
CA TRP A 601 18.18 -17.91 19.04
C TRP A 601 17.43 -19.10 19.73
N PRO A 602 16.16 -19.41 19.40
CA PRO A 602 15.42 -20.53 19.99
C PRO A 602 16.07 -21.86 19.65
N VAL A 603 16.62 -22.05 18.43
CA VAL A 603 17.34 -23.27 18.06
C VAL A 603 18.54 -23.49 19.00
N GLY A 604 19.35 -22.46 19.24
CA GLY A 604 20.47 -22.54 20.18
C GLY A 604 20.02 -22.85 21.62
N CYS A 605 18.95 -22.19 22.09
CA CYS A 605 18.38 -22.45 23.41
C CYS A 605 17.81 -23.87 23.56
N ILE A 606 17.15 -24.40 22.52
CA ILE A 606 16.63 -25.77 22.49
C ILE A 606 17.78 -26.78 22.58
N VAL A 607 18.80 -26.64 21.74
CA VAL A 607 19.95 -27.55 21.71
C VAL A 607 20.62 -27.60 23.09
N LEU A 608 20.92 -26.44 23.67
CA LEU A 608 21.57 -26.37 24.97
C LEU A 608 20.65 -26.83 26.13
N GLY A 609 19.37 -26.49 26.07
CA GLY A 609 18.37 -26.90 27.06
C GLY A 609 18.17 -28.41 27.10
N VAL A 610 18.05 -29.06 25.94
CA VAL A 610 17.88 -30.52 25.83
C VAL A 610 19.15 -31.26 26.24
N MET A 611 20.32 -30.82 25.76
CA MET A 611 21.58 -31.51 26.03
C MET A 611 22.05 -31.38 27.48
N TYR A 612 21.87 -30.22 28.11
CA TYR A 612 22.49 -29.92 29.40
C TYR A 612 21.50 -29.46 30.48
N GLY A 613 20.35 -28.89 30.11
CA GLY A 613 19.43 -28.27 31.06
C GLY A 613 18.74 -29.24 32.02
N PHE A 614 18.52 -30.50 31.62
CA PHE A 614 17.86 -31.50 32.47
C PHE A 614 18.83 -32.28 33.38
N GLY A 615 20.13 -31.99 33.30
CA GLY A 615 21.15 -32.60 34.14
C GLY A 615 21.00 -32.24 35.62
N ARG A 616 21.43 -33.15 36.51
CA ARG A 616 21.60 -32.85 37.93
C ARG A 616 22.80 -31.91 38.10
N ARG A 617 22.66 -30.85 38.91
CA ARG A 617 23.74 -29.87 39.12
C ARG A 617 23.82 -29.38 40.56
N TRP A 618 24.98 -28.80 40.90
CA TRP A 618 25.36 -28.39 42.26
C TRP A 618 24.66 -27.11 42.73
N SER A 619 24.34 -26.20 41.80
CA SER A 619 23.58 -24.96 42.08
C SER A 619 22.71 -24.60 40.89
N ASP A 620 21.77 -23.69 41.12
CA ASP A 620 20.93 -23.14 40.06
C ASP A 620 21.74 -22.22 39.12
N THR A 621 22.70 -21.46 39.65
CA THR A 621 23.53 -20.49 38.91
C THR A 621 24.94 -20.40 39.49
N LEU A 622 25.92 -19.97 38.70
CA LEU A 622 27.24 -19.58 39.21
C LEU A 622 27.17 -18.14 39.76
N ASP A 623 26.86 -18.00 41.05
CA ASP A 623 26.78 -16.71 41.73
C ASP A 623 28.02 -16.42 42.58
N GLY A 624 28.10 -15.20 43.13
CA GLY A 624 29.21 -14.78 43.98
C GLY A 624 29.36 -15.65 45.23
N TYR A 625 28.26 -16.16 45.78
CA TYR A 625 28.27 -17.08 46.92
C TYR A 625 28.95 -18.40 46.57
N SER A 626 28.64 -18.96 45.40
CA SER A 626 29.25 -20.19 44.91
C SER A 626 30.77 -20.03 44.68
N LEU A 627 31.17 -18.91 44.08
CA LEU A 627 32.58 -18.59 43.87
C LEU A 627 33.31 -18.33 45.18
N PHE A 628 32.67 -17.68 46.15
CA PHE A 628 33.20 -17.49 47.49
C PHE A 628 33.42 -18.85 48.16
N ARG A 629 32.41 -19.74 48.12
CA ARG A 629 32.51 -21.10 48.66
C ARG A 629 33.68 -21.86 48.06
N PHE A 630 33.83 -21.86 46.73
CA PHE A 630 34.98 -22.48 46.08
C PHE A 630 36.31 -21.80 46.44
N GLY A 631 36.32 -20.48 46.60
CA GLY A 631 37.50 -19.72 46.98
C GLY A 631 37.97 -19.98 48.42
N VAL A 632 37.06 -20.27 49.35
CA VAL A 632 37.37 -20.61 50.75
C VAL A 632 38.23 -21.87 50.83
N ASP A 633 37.97 -22.87 49.97
CA ASP A 633 38.75 -24.11 49.91
C ASP A 633 40.22 -23.89 49.52
N PHE A 634 40.50 -22.80 48.82
CA PHE A 634 41.85 -22.38 48.39
C PHE A 634 42.38 -21.18 49.20
N GLY A 635 41.72 -20.84 50.32
CA GLY A 635 42.05 -19.66 51.12
C GLY A 635 43.49 -19.66 51.64
N GLU A 636 44.05 -20.83 51.97
CA GLU A 636 45.45 -20.94 52.39
C GLU A 636 46.44 -20.80 51.23
N GLU A 637 46.12 -21.30 50.03
CA GLU A 637 46.94 -21.12 48.82
C GLU A 637 46.93 -19.68 48.31
N LEU A 638 45.92 -18.91 48.70
CA LEU A 638 45.76 -17.49 48.40
C LEU A 638 46.31 -16.57 49.51
N ARG A 639 46.68 -17.10 50.68
CA ARG A 639 47.14 -16.33 51.85
C ARG A 639 48.67 -16.19 51.84
N ASP A 640 49.19 -15.03 51.43
CA ASP A 640 50.56 -14.64 51.78
C ASP A 640 50.71 -13.14 52.13
N LYS A 641 51.63 -12.88 53.06
CA LYS A 641 51.83 -11.70 53.92
C LYS A 641 52.27 -10.41 53.22
N ASN A 642 52.32 -10.34 51.89
CA ASN A 642 52.89 -9.22 51.14
C ASN A 642 51.99 -8.63 50.03
N VAL A 643 50.65 -8.68 50.14
CA VAL A 643 49.80 -8.52 48.94
C VAL A 643 48.68 -7.48 49.09
N ASN A 644 48.99 -6.24 48.72
CA ASN A 644 48.04 -5.19 48.29
C ASN A 644 47.48 -5.42 46.86
N VAL A 645 47.59 -6.64 46.30
CA VAL A 645 47.18 -6.97 44.91
C VAL A 645 45.74 -7.49 44.84
N LEU A 646 45.19 -8.05 45.92
CA LEU A 646 43.78 -8.50 45.97
C LEU A 646 42.78 -7.39 46.36
N SER A 647 43.25 -6.20 46.75
CA SER A 647 42.41 -5.07 47.14
C SER A 647 41.95 -4.20 45.97
N SER A 648 42.45 -4.45 44.75
CA SER A 648 42.07 -3.72 43.52
C SER A 648 41.59 -4.68 42.43
N THR A 649 40.49 -4.32 41.76
CA THR A 649 39.93 -5.06 40.62
C THR A 649 40.92 -5.20 39.45
N GLN A 650 41.85 -4.25 39.27
CA GLN A 650 42.93 -4.36 38.27
C GLN A 650 44.07 -5.30 38.70
N GLY A 651 44.25 -5.54 40.01
CA GLY A 651 45.28 -6.42 40.56
C GLY A 651 44.92 -7.91 40.47
N LEU A 652 43.63 -8.23 40.62
CA LEU A 652 43.12 -9.61 40.54
C LEU A 652 43.43 -10.27 39.19
N GLU A 653 43.29 -9.51 38.10
CA GLU A 653 43.44 -10.03 36.72
C GLU A 653 44.92 -10.26 36.32
N LYS A 654 45.87 -9.64 37.03
CA LYS A 654 47.33 -9.78 36.83
C LYS A 654 47.97 -10.84 37.74
N SER A 655 47.20 -11.48 38.61
CA SER A 655 47.70 -12.47 39.56
C SER A 655 48.07 -13.79 38.87
N ASN A 656 49.36 -14.13 38.82
CA ASN A 656 49.82 -15.41 38.28
C ASN A 656 49.28 -16.63 39.06
N ARG A 657 48.89 -16.45 40.34
CA ARG A 657 48.33 -17.53 41.19
C ARG A 657 46.91 -17.94 40.78
N LEU A 658 46.05 -16.99 40.37
CA LEU A 658 44.71 -17.31 39.87
C LEU A 658 44.73 -18.02 38.51
N TRP A 659 45.82 -17.85 37.76
CA TRP A 659 46.06 -18.59 36.52
C TRP A 659 46.56 -20.01 36.75
N SER A 660 47.22 -20.30 37.88
CA SER A 660 47.70 -21.64 38.23
C SER A 660 46.65 -22.52 38.89
N LEU A 661 45.62 -21.93 39.52
CA LEU A 661 44.53 -22.69 40.14
C LEU A 661 43.62 -23.36 39.10
N PRO A 662 43.12 -24.57 39.36
CA PRO A 662 42.16 -25.24 38.48
C PRO A 662 40.86 -24.43 38.35
N GLY A 663 40.18 -24.53 37.20
CA GLY A 663 38.91 -23.84 36.94
C GLY A 663 37.69 -24.75 36.82
N MET A 664 37.87 -26.07 36.75
CA MET A 664 36.76 -27.00 36.58
C MET A 664 36.06 -27.23 37.92
N ILE A 665 34.72 -27.22 37.92
CA ILE A 665 33.93 -27.54 39.11
C ILE A 665 33.69 -29.05 39.15
N GLY A 666 34.11 -29.71 40.22
CA GLY A 666 34.05 -31.16 40.33
C GLY A 666 34.18 -31.69 41.74
N ASP A 667 34.41 -33.00 41.88
CA ASP A 667 34.51 -33.67 43.18
C ASP A 667 35.97 -33.72 43.65
N SER A 668 36.31 -32.90 44.63
CA SER A 668 37.64 -32.87 45.25
C SER A 668 37.93 -34.10 46.13
N ARG A 669 36.90 -34.84 46.54
CA ARG A 669 36.99 -35.96 47.49
C ARG A 669 36.47 -37.25 46.89
N MET A 670 36.96 -37.61 45.70
CA MET A 670 36.47 -38.79 44.97
C MET A 670 36.52 -40.11 45.76
N GLN A 671 37.46 -40.25 46.70
CA GLN A 671 37.73 -41.48 47.46
C GLN A 671 36.81 -41.70 48.67
N PHE A 672 36.02 -40.72 49.08
CA PHE A 672 35.14 -40.81 50.25
C PHE A 672 33.71 -41.25 49.86
N ASP A 673 32.83 -41.59 50.80
CA ASP A 673 31.43 -41.87 50.43
C ASP A 673 30.66 -40.57 50.11
N ILE A 674 31.00 -39.50 50.82
CA ILE A 674 30.45 -38.15 50.63
C ILE A 674 31.50 -37.29 49.90
N GLY A 675 31.15 -36.81 48.71
CA GLY A 675 32.01 -35.97 47.89
C GLY A 675 32.02 -34.52 48.36
N HIS A 676 32.91 -33.70 47.82
CA HIS A 676 32.96 -32.28 48.12
C HIS A 676 33.19 -31.44 46.87
N ILE A 677 32.26 -30.52 46.60
CA ILE A 677 32.22 -29.74 45.35
C ILE A 677 33.18 -28.56 45.47
N SER A 678 34.27 -28.60 44.71
CA SER A 678 35.31 -27.56 44.69
C SER A 678 35.95 -27.44 43.30
N LEU A 679 37.01 -26.63 43.17
CA LEU A 679 37.78 -26.49 41.93
C LEU A 679 38.77 -27.64 41.80
N VAL A 680 38.76 -28.33 40.66
CA VAL A 680 39.50 -29.58 40.48
C VAL A 680 40.15 -29.71 39.11
N GLY A 681 41.04 -30.69 38.97
CA GLY A 681 41.61 -31.07 37.68
C GLY A 681 40.60 -31.79 36.78
N LYS A 682 40.93 -31.95 35.48
CA LYS A 682 40.01 -32.50 34.46
C LYS A 682 39.45 -33.90 34.73
N ASN A 683 40.12 -34.69 35.57
CA ASN A 683 39.75 -36.09 35.82
C ASN A 683 38.78 -36.25 37.00
N GLN A 684 38.45 -35.17 37.69
CA GLN A 684 37.69 -35.18 38.94
C GLN A 684 36.21 -34.78 38.72
N VAL A 685 35.51 -35.50 37.82
CA VAL A 685 34.11 -35.21 37.44
C VAL A 685 33.12 -35.53 38.56
N VAL A 686 32.06 -34.72 38.66
CA VAL A 686 30.93 -34.96 39.59
C VAL A 686 30.15 -36.22 39.19
N ASN A 687 29.94 -37.13 40.14
CA ASN A 687 29.03 -38.27 40.01
C ASN A 687 27.57 -37.85 40.39
N PRO A 688 26.59 -37.93 39.47
CA PRO A 688 25.22 -37.48 39.72
C PRO A 688 24.43 -38.26 40.79
N ASN A 689 24.88 -39.47 41.14
CA ASN A 689 24.19 -40.36 42.09
C ASN A 689 24.77 -40.32 43.50
N ARG A 690 25.78 -39.48 43.74
CA ARG A 690 26.50 -39.36 45.01
C ARG A 690 26.02 -38.15 45.82
N LEU A 691 26.23 -38.21 47.13
CA LEU A 691 25.95 -37.10 48.06
C LEU A 691 27.18 -36.20 48.20
N TYR A 692 26.95 -34.89 48.33
CA TYR A 692 28.01 -33.89 48.40
C TYR A 692 27.84 -32.94 49.59
N THR A 693 28.96 -32.51 50.18
CA THR A 693 29.02 -31.39 51.12
C THR A 693 29.28 -30.08 50.42
#